data_AF-A0A4Q0PBX7-F1
#
_entry.id   AF-A0A4Q0PBX7-F1
#
_cell.length_a   1.000
_cell.length_b   1.000
_cell.length_c   1.000
_cell.angle_alpha   90.00
_cell.angle_beta   90.00
_cell.angle_gamma   90.00
#
_symmetry.space_group_name_H-M   'P 1'
#
loop_
_entity.id
_entity.type
_entity.pdbx_description
1 polymer ?
#
loop_
_entity_poly.entity_id
_entity_poly.type
_entity_poly.pdbx_seq_one_letter_code
_entity_poly.pdbx_strand_id
1 'polypeptide(L)'
;MIKKILSFSFFLSFISGWTQVGIGTTMPEASLDIRAANHLGAVSAKDGILIPRVANLNANGSTDGQLIYLIADVAPYSKGFHYWDSGVTGWIPLNSTVEPWYKAETLQPATLNTDNLYTMGQVGIGTSNPLGALHITTENSRDVLFLRFINGLDDDLDLDLLRARGTLASPALLPNDTRIGGLRGQAMTNAAAYTFNPSAEIYFQADGASSSTSSSGKIKFATTPSGSLSTVDRMVIRENGFVGIGTMEPIEHIEIKRDGDNDMQFTSASTNPPNVIFYNTGGTLAAPKLLNVNQEIGSVVFKTHDGNTINEVGGMRMFIDGSPAAGSLPTKIVFNTTRAGSVNQTANPGAMTINNAGNVGIGVADPIAKLDVLGTVKITDGTQGTGKILTSDANGNASWQVPGANSSNWALQGNAIAATDFLGTTNSQPLNFRVNNMSVGSFKVDNSLQLGREASSNAANATAVGFQAKATATSAVAIGTSAIASDGGSIALGSSAKGQKQAAVAIGSSADARRDHSIAIGINTISDGYQSTALGADARTNSVGSTAIGRGAIANGVDAIVLGNTAAYVGIGTSTPDNSTKLHVAGKVKIVDGTQGIGKILSSDANGNASWQLPAVSETRGVQYYSYDIASIASPDLINLKTNTRISKSGDYNGDLIYSSVFNPSTDEDGFVVKITGTYLVKNSGNFIFTQSSDDGARIYIDDVLILNDWVDSSNQSTSSPAILLSAGKHKFDFWYYENAGGQSFSFSWGTNPDGNSGVMKASQFTVE
;
A
#
# COMPACT_ATOMS: atom_id res chain seq x y z
N MET A 1 -126.07 115.54 -69.08
CA MET A 1 -126.78 116.41 -70.04
C MET A 1 -127.87 115.55 -70.71
N ILE A 2 -129.16 115.93 -70.64
CA ILE A 2 -130.20 115.87 -71.71
C ILE A 2 -129.91 114.89 -72.89
N LYS A 3 -130.77 113.97 -73.39
CA LYS A 3 -132.25 113.78 -73.31
C LYS A 3 -132.65 112.44 -74.03
N LYS A 4 -133.78 111.80 -73.65
CA LYS A 4 -134.87 111.20 -74.52
C LYS A 4 -134.54 110.06 -75.54
N ILE A 5 -135.45 109.16 -76.00
CA ILE A 5 -136.81 108.65 -75.65
C ILE A 5 -137.15 107.43 -76.58
N LEU A 6 -138.28 106.72 -76.36
CA LEU A 6 -138.94 105.67 -77.19
C LEU A 6 -138.18 104.32 -77.29
N SER A 7 -138.68 103.14 -76.88
CA SER A 7 -140.02 102.48 -76.90
C SER A 7 -140.37 101.78 -78.21
N PHE A 8 -140.47 100.44 -78.20
CA PHE A 8 -141.62 99.68 -78.72
C PHE A 8 -141.61 98.20 -78.22
N SER A 9 -142.69 97.46 -78.50
CA SER A 9 -143.09 96.22 -77.82
C SER A 9 -142.85 94.90 -78.60
N PHE A 10 -142.98 93.77 -77.88
CA PHE A 10 -143.82 92.57 -78.18
C PHE A 10 -143.17 91.19 -78.51
N PHE A 11 -143.58 90.18 -77.71
CA PHE A 11 -143.84 88.74 -77.96
C PHE A 11 -142.76 87.62 -78.12
N LEU A 12 -142.85 86.67 -77.16
CA LEU A 12 -142.71 85.19 -77.17
C LEU A 12 -141.81 84.41 -78.17
N SER A 13 -140.91 83.57 -77.64
CA SER A 13 -140.97 82.09 -77.69
C SER A 13 -139.82 81.41 -76.89
N PHE A 14 -139.92 80.10 -76.62
CA PHE A 14 -138.98 79.32 -75.78
C PHE A 14 -137.92 78.56 -76.61
N ILE A 15 -136.68 78.50 -76.10
CA ILE A 15 -135.69 77.42 -76.37
C ILE A 15 -134.93 77.13 -75.06
N SER A 16 -134.62 75.87 -74.77
CA SER A 16 -133.84 75.44 -73.60
C SER A 16 -132.45 74.90 -73.98
N GLY A 17 -131.44 75.28 -73.20
CA GLY A 17 -130.07 74.76 -73.27
C GLY A 17 -129.47 74.68 -71.86
N TRP A 18 -128.58 73.72 -71.62
CA TRP A 18 -127.98 73.50 -70.29
C TRP A 18 -126.90 74.55 -70.01
N THR A 19 -126.87 75.11 -68.80
CA THR A 19 -125.86 76.08 -68.37
C THR A 19 -125.27 75.70 -67.01
N GLN A 20 -123.95 75.84 -66.86
CA GLN A 20 -123.29 75.82 -65.55
C GLN A 20 -123.37 77.21 -64.91
N VAL A 21 -123.43 77.28 -63.57
CA VAL A 21 -123.53 78.56 -62.85
C VAL A 21 -122.18 78.90 -62.23
N GLY A 22 -121.45 79.80 -62.87
CA GLY A 22 -120.28 80.46 -62.28
C GLY A 22 -120.70 81.75 -61.57
N ILE A 23 -120.31 81.90 -60.31
CA ILE A 23 -120.44 83.16 -59.56
C ILE A 23 -119.03 83.68 -59.30
N GLY A 24 -118.67 84.81 -59.92
CA GLY A 24 -117.30 85.35 -59.91
C GLY A 24 -116.38 84.80 -61.01
N THR A 25 -116.86 83.89 -61.87
CA THR A 25 -116.14 83.39 -63.05
C THR A 25 -117.07 83.23 -64.26
N THR A 26 -116.57 83.49 -65.47
CA THR A 26 -117.26 83.22 -66.74
C THR A 26 -116.90 81.86 -67.34
N MET A 27 -115.95 81.13 -66.74
CA MET A 27 -115.64 79.73 -67.05
C MET A 27 -115.70 78.92 -65.74
N PRO A 28 -116.88 78.45 -65.31
CA PRO A 28 -117.02 77.60 -64.12
C PRO A 28 -116.44 76.21 -64.38
N GLU A 29 -115.56 75.73 -63.49
CA GLU A 29 -114.95 74.39 -63.61
C GLU A 29 -115.82 73.28 -62.99
N ALA A 30 -116.85 73.65 -62.22
CA ALA A 30 -117.82 72.74 -61.60
C ALA A 30 -119.27 73.22 -61.87
N SER A 31 -120.26 72.36 -61.63
CA SER A 31 -121.68 72.66 -61.85
C SER A 31 -122.18 73.90 -61.07
N LEU A 32 -121.55 74.19 -59.93
CA LEU A 32 -121.63 75.46 -59.22
C LEU A 32 -120.20 75.81 -58.75
N ASP A 33 -119.58 76.80 -59.38
CA ASP A 33 -118.24 77.32 -59.01
C ASP A 33 -118.39 78.75 -58.49
N ILE A 34 -118.09 78.96 -57.21
CA ILE A 34 -118.18 80.25 -56.52
C ILE A 34 -116.77 80.69 -56.16
N ARG A 35 -116.20 81.60 -56.95
CA ARG A 35 -114.86 82.14 -56.71
C ARG A 35 -114.94 83.50 -56.04
N ALA A 36 -114.11 83.72 -55.02
CA ALA A 36 -113.91 85.05 -54.46
C ALA A 36 -113.34 86.01 -55.54
N ALA A 37 -113.70 87.29 -55.47
CA ALA A 37 -113.19 88.29 -56.41
C ALA A 37 -111.65 88.42 -56.40
N ASN A 38 -111.01 87.96 -55.32
CA ASN A 38 -109.55 87.91 -55.13
C ASN A 38 -109.01 86.46 -55.05
N HIS A 39 -109.60 85.48 -55.76
CA HIS A 39 -109.26 84.05 -55.60
C HIS A 39 -107.81 83.64 -55.97
N LEU A 40 -106.95 84.56 -56.38
CA LEU A 40 -105.52 84.35 -56.62
C LEU A 40 -104.62 85.23 -55.71
N GLY A 41 -105.20 86.01 -54.80
CA GLY A 41 -104.48 86.85 -53.85
C GLY A 41 -104.60 86.35 -52.40
N ALA A 42 -103.92 87.05 -51.48
CA ALA A 42 -103.92 86.67 -50.06
C ALA A 42 -105.31 86.82 -49.41
N VAL A 43 -105.68 85.83 -48.59
CA VAL A 43 -106.97 85.74 -47.88
C VAL A 43 -107.11 86.88 -46.86
N SER A 44 -108.20 87.63 -46.94
CA SER A 44 -108.59 88.66 -45.96
C SER A 44 -109.71 88.18 -45.04
N ALA A 45 -110.05 88.97 -44.02
CA ALA A 45 -111.19 88.69 -43.12
C ALA A 45 -112.58 88.71 -43.81
N LYS A 46 -112.65 89.00 -45.12
CA LYS A 46 -113.86 88.90 -45.95
C LYS A 46 -113.88 87.67 -46.85
N ASP A 47 -112.78 86.93 -46.92
CA ASP A 47 -112.61 85.78 -47.81
C ASP A 47 -112.86 84.47 -47.04
N GLY A 48 -114.11 83.99 -47.08
CA GLY A 48 -114.52 82.74 -46.46
C GLY A 48 -116.02 82.50 -46.60
N ILE A 49 -116.45 81.24 -46.57
CA ILE A 49 -117.88 80.90 -46.55
C ILE A 49 -118.43 81.23 -45.15
N LEU A 50 -119.40 82.13 -45.08
CA LEU A 50 -120.10 82.47 -43.84
C LEU A 50 -121.06 81.35 -43.45
N ILE A 51 -120.54 80.38 -42.70
CA ILE A 51 -121.33 79.32 -42.06
C ILE A 51 -122.23 79.94 -40.96
N PRO A 52 -123.48 79.46 -40.76
CA PRO A 52 -124.37 79.96 -39.72
C PRO A 52 -123.72 80.01 -38.35
N ARG A 53 -123.63 81.23 -37.81
CA ARG A 53 -123.19 81.52 -36.45
C ARG A 53 -124.41 81.61 -35.56
N VAL A 54 -124.54 80.69 -34.60
CA VAL A 54 -125.72 80.59 -33.74
C VAL A 54 -125.37 80.93 -32.28
N ALA A 55 -126.34 81.50 -31.57
CA ALA A 55 -126.20 81.94 -30.20
C ALA A 55 -126.39 80.82 -29.16
N ASN A 56 -127.03 79.71 -29.54
CA ASN A 56 -127.18 78.50 -28.75
C ASN A 56 -127.38 77.29 -29.68
N LEU A 57 -127.28 76.07 -29.13
CA LEU A 57 -127.47 74.81 -29.86
C LEU A 57 -128.73 74.06 -29.40
N ASN A 58 -129.79 74.81 -29.05
CA ASN A 58 -130.97 74.26 -28.40
C ASN A 58 -131.93 73.56 -29.39
N ALA A 59 -131.66 73.68 -30.69
CA ALA A 59 -132.30 72.90 -31.74
C ALA A 59 -131.28 71.88 -32.28
N ASN A 60 -131.74 70.65 -32.43
CA ASN A 60 -130.95 69.57 -33.02
C ASN A 60 -130.71 69.81 -34.52
N GLY A 61 -129.55 69.41 -35.02
CA GLY A 61 -129.29 69.41 -36.46
C GLY A 61 -130.20 68.44 -37.20
N SER A 62 -130.48 68.75 -38.46
CA SER A 62 -131.35 67.91 -39.32
C SER A 62 -130.56 66.91 -40.17
N THR A 63 -129.23 66.98 -40.16
CA THR A 63 -128.33 66.22 -41.03
C THR A 63 -126.97 66.06 -40.35
N ASP A 64 -126.36 64.88 -40.45
CA ASP A 64 -125.05 64.64 -39.84
C ASP A 64 -123.92 65.38 -40.55
N GLY A 65 -122.94 65.82 -39.76
CA GLY A 65 -121.89 66.72 -40.24
C GLY A 65 -122.39 68.14 -40.53
N GLN A 66 -123.66 68.48 -40.26
CA GLN A 66 -124.12 69.87 -40.29
C GLN A 66 -123.23 70.68 -39.34
N LEU A 67 -122.42 71.58 -39.89
CA LEU A 67 -121.42 72.32 -39.16
C LEU A 67 -121.92 73.73 -38.84
N ILE A 68 -121.72 74.15 -37.60
CA ILE A 68 -122.03 75.49 -37.13
C ILE A 68 -120.94 75.96 -36.17
N TYR A 69 -120.86 77.28 -36.01
CA TYR A 69 -120.01 77.87 -34.99
C TYR A 69 -120.88 78.44 -33.87
N LEU A 70 -120.86 77.77 -32.72
CA LEU A 70 -121.48 78.27 -31.49
C LEU A 70 -120.64 79.46 -30.99
N ILE A 71 -121.25 80.65 -30.93
CA ILE A 71 -120.49 81.91 -30.76
C ILE A 71 -120.02 82.22 -29.34
N ALA A 72 -120.57 81.54 -28.34
CA ALA A 72 -120.25 81.66 -26.92
C ALA A 72 -120.51 80.33 -26.20
N ASP A 73 -119.87 80.07 -25.07
CA ASP A 73 -120.13 78.86 -24.29
C ASP A 73 -121.59 78.83 -23.81
N VAL A 74 -122.33 77.77 -24.15
CA VAL A 74 -123.73 77.55 -23.74
C VAL A 74 -123.84 76.10 -23.30
N ALA A 75 -123.79 75.89 -21.98
CA ALA A 75 -123.70 74.56 -21.38
C ALA A 75 -124.78 73.60 -21.91
N PRO A 76 -124.42 72.35 -22.26
CA PRO A 76 -123.13 71.69 -22.01
C PRO A 76 -122.02 72.02 -23.03
N TYR A 77 -122.29 72.80 -24.08
CA TYR A 77 -121.37 73.01 -25.19
C TYR A 77 -120.45 74.21 -24.97
N SER A 78 -119.16 74.03 -25.24
CA SER A 78 -118.19 75.13 -25.25
C SER A 78 -118.26 75.92 -26.55
N LYS A 79 -117.74 77.15 -26.54
CA LYS A 79 -117.62 77.98 -27.73
C LYS A 79 -116.68 77.31 -28.74
N GLY A 80 -117.15 77.10 -29.96
CA GLY A 80 -116.32 76.53 -31.02
C GLY A 80 -117.11 75.88 -32.14
N PHE A 81 -116.37 75.24 -33.05
CA PHE A 81 -116.97 74.37 -34.07
C PHE A 81 -117.55 73.14 -33.41
N HIS A 82 -118.84 72.94 -33.66
CA HIS A 82 -119.56 71.72 -33.35
C HIS A 82 -120.21 71.24 -34.64
N TYR A 83 -120.15 69.94 -34.87
CA TYR A 83 -120.94 69.28 -35.90
C TYR A 83 -122.07 68.49 -35.24
N TRP A 84 -123.17 68.35 -35.97
CA TRP A 84 -124.27 67.48 -35.54
C TRP A 84 -123.91 66.03 -35.82
N ASP A 85 -124.10 65.17 -34.82
CA ASP A 85 -124.04 63.73 -34.95
C ASP A 85 -125.35 63.13 -34.40
N SER A 86 -126.19 62.63 -35.31
CA SER A 86 -127.48 62.01 -35.00
C SER A 86 -127.33 60.64 -34.34
N GLY A 87 -126.19 59.97 -34.46
CA GLY A 87 -125.91 58.70 -33.79
C GLY A 87 -125.82 58.84 -32.28
N VAL A 88 -125.31 59.99 -31.80
CA VAL A 88 -125.35 60.39 -30.39
C VAL A 88 -126.42 61.43 -30.08
N THR A 89 -127.21 61.84 -31.09
CA THR A 89 -128.24 62.90 -31.02
C THR A 89 -127.75 64.19 -30.34
N GLY A 90 -126.54 64.64 -30.69
CA GLY A 90 -125.88 65.75 -30.00
C GLY A 90 -124.86 66.51 -30.86
N TRP A 91 -124.40 67.64 -30.31
CA TRP A 91 -123.37 68.49 -30.90
C TRP A 91 -121.99 68.16 -30.28
N ILE A 92 -120.98 67.78 -31.06
CA ILE A 92 -119.72 67.19 -30.53
C ILE A 92 -118.47 68.09 -30.68
N PRO A 93 -117.62 68.25 -29.62
CA PRO A 93 -116.29 68.90 -29.64
C PRO A 93 -115.09 67.90 -29.83
N LEU A 94 -113.82 68.37 -29.87
CA LEU A 94 -112.62 67.60 -30.30
C LEU A 94 -111.32 67.83 -29.41
N ASN A 95 -110.67 66.80 -28.78
CA ASN A 95 -109.35 66.83 -28.00
C ASN A 95 -108.67 65.43 -27.62
N SER A 96 -107.53 65.33 -26.83
CA SER A 96 -106.61 64.10 -26.64
C SER A 96 -105.70 63.91 -25.33
N THR A 97 -105.05 62.72 -25.02
CA THR A 97 -104.31 62.29 -23.73
C THR A 97 -103.03 61.31 -23.76
N VAL A 98 -102.46 60.74 -22.62
CA VAL A 98 -100.99 60.41 -22.29
C VAL A 98 -100.58 59.00 -21.66
N GLU A 99 -99.27 58.65 -21.60
CA GLU A 99 -98.56 57.37 -21.17
C GLU A 99 -97.39 57.48 -20.09
N PRO A 100 -96.76 56.37 -19.54
CA PRO A 100 -95.88 56.34 -18.32
C PRO A 100 -94.54 55.48 -18.23
N TRP A 101 -93.49 55.92 -17.50
CA TRP A 101 -92.27 55.25 -16.86
C TRP A 101 -91.73 56.17 -15.73
N TYR A 102 -90.55 56.02 -15.05
CA TYR A 102 -90.02 56.96 -14.01
C TYR A 102 -88.56 57.47 -14.23
N LYS A 103 -88.22 58.70 -13.76
CA LYS A 103 -86.89 59.34 -13.88
C LYS A 103 -85.98 59.02 -12.67
N ALA A 104 -84.69 58.72 -12.90
CA ALA A 104 -83.73 58.39 -11.84
C ALA A 104 -83.62 59.50 -10.76
N GLU A 105 -83.30 59.09 -9.52
CA GLU A 105 -83.38 59.86 -8.26
C GLU A 105 -84.76 60.46 -7.90
N THR A 106 -85.83 60.16 -8.66
CA THR A 106 -87.18 60.66 -8.40
C THR A 106 -88.25 59.57 -8.46
N LEU A 107 -89.44 59.88 -7.94
CA LEU A 107 -90.68 59.13 -8.18
C LEU A 107 -91.55 59.80 -9.26
N GLN A 108 -90.97 60.61 -10.14
CA GLN A 108 -91.69 61.37 -11.16
C GLN A 108 -91.67 60.65 -12.51
N PRO A 109 -92.80 60.58 -13.24
CA PRO A 109 -92.81 59.86 -14.49
C PRO A 109 -91.91 60.43 -15.59
N ALA A 110 -91.24 59.56 -16.34
CA ALA A 110 -90.51 59.90 -17.56
C ALA A 110 -91.50 60.02 -18.71
N THR A 111 -91.87 61.26 -19.07
CA THR A 111 -92.87 61.58 -20.10
C THR A 111 -92.27 62.33 -21.29
N LEU A 112 -90.97 62.64 -21.24
CA LEU A 112 -90.23 63.32 -22.30
C LEU A 112 -88.98 62.52 -22.66
N ASN A 113 -88.65 62.50 -23.95
CA ASN A 113 -87.45 61.84 -24.49
C ASN A 113 -86.12 62.46 -23.99
N THR A 114 -86.17 63.60 -23.29
CA THR A 114 -85.02 64.23 -22.63
C THR A 114 -84.69 63.60 -21.27
N ASP A 115 -85.60 62.83 -20.69
CA ASP A 115 -85.45 62.24 -19.36
C ASP A 115 -84.35 61.16 -19.33
N ASN A 116 -83.70 61.02 -18.17
CA ASN A 116 -82.42 60.34 -18.02
C ASN A 116 -82.36 58.88 -18.53
N LEU A 117 -83.46 58.13 -18.44
CA LEU A 117 -83.56 56.77 -19.02
C LEU A 117 -83.28 56.75 -20.54
N TYR A 118 -83.67 57.80 -21.26
CA TYR A 118 -83.54 57.92 -22.72
C TYR A 118 -82.28 58.69 -23.17
N THR A 119 -81.75 59.60 -22.33
CA THR A 119 -80.62 60.46 -22.71
C THR A 119 -79.27 60.06 -22.13
N MET A 120 -79.23 59.44 -20.95
CA MET A 120 -77.97 59.16 -20.24
C MET A 120 -77.43 57.75 -20.48
N GLY A 121 -78.24 56.83 -21.03
CA GLY A 121 -77.82 55.45 -21.32
C GLY A 121 -77.45 54.63 -20.08
N GLN A 122 -77.98 55.01 -18.91
CA GLN A 122 -77.75 54.35 -17.62
C GLN A 122 -79.06 53.77 -17.07
N VAL A 123 -79.06 52.47 -16.77
CA VAL A 123 -80.19 51.76 -16.17
C VAL A 123 -79.79 51.23 -14.80
N GLY A 124 -80.48 51.72 -13.76
CA GLY A 124 -80.37 51.19 -12.39
C GLY A 124 -81.47 50.16 -12.13
N ILE A 125 -81.10 48.96 -11.70
CA ILE A 125 -82.03 47.91 -11.24
C ILE A 125 -81.74 47.65 -9.77
N GLY A 126 -82.68 48.02 -8.90
CA GLY A 126 -82.49 47.98 -7.44
C GLY A 126 -81.73 49.17 -6.84
N THR A 127 -81.30 50.14 -7.66
CA THR A 127 -80.64 51.38 -7.22
C THR A 127 -81.14 52.60 -8.00
N SER A 128 -81.24 53.74 -7.32
CA SER A 128 -81.53 55.04 -7.93
C SER A 128 -80.28 55.76 -8.45
N ASN A 129 -79.07 55.28 -8.10
CA ASN A 129 -77.78 55.85 -8.50
C ASN A 129 -76.94 54.80 -9.26
N PRO A 130 -77.17 54.63 -10.58
CA PRO A 130 -76.40 53.69 -11.40
C PRO A 130 -74.98 54.20 -11.66
N LEU A 131 -73.97 53.43 -11.23
CA LEU A 131 -72.54 53.78 -11.40
C LEU A 131 -72.00 53.46 -12.81
N GLY A 132 -72.86 52.98 -13.71
CA GLY A 132 -72.51 52.57 -15.08
C GLY A 132 -73.75 52.42 -15.96
N ALA A 133 -73.55 52.07 -17.23
CA ALA A 133 -74.63 51.94 -18.22
C ALA A 133 -75.73 50.93 -17.80
N LEU A 134 -75.35 49.89 -17.05
CA LEU A 134 -76.26 49.00 -16.33
C LEU A 134 -75.66 48.76 -14.95
N HIS A 135 -76.39 49.12 -13.89
CA HIS A 135 -76.02 48.85 -12.50
C HIS A 135 -77.17 48.06 -11.84
N ILE A 136 -76.89 46.81 -11.50
CA ILE A 136 -77.82 45.93 -10.79
C ILE A 136 -77.26 45.74 -9.38
N THR A 137 -78.04 46.03 -8.34
CA THR A 137 -77.64 45.82 -6.94
C THR A 137 -78.84 45.69 -6.02
N THR A 138 -78.76 44.79 -5.04
CA THR A 138 -79.72 44.65 -3.94
C THR A 138 -78.96 44.13 -2.71
N GLU A 139 -79.28 44.61 -1.50
CA GLU A 139 -78.47 44.33 -0.30
C GLU A 139 -78.43 42.84 0.13
N ASN A 140 -79.29 41.96 -0.41
CA ASN A 140 -79.49 40.58 0.07
C ASN A 140 -79.85 39.54 -1.03
N SER A 141 -79.35 39.64 -2.27
CA SER A 141 -79.66 38.64 -3.33
C SER A 141 -78.58 38.48 -4.39
N ARG A 142 -78.68 37.43 -5.22
CA ARG A 142 -77.72 37.11 -6.30
C ARG A 142 -77.66 38.22 -7.35
N ASP A 143 -76.46 38.76 -7.59
CA ASP A 143 -76.24 39.96 -8.42
C ASP A 143 -76.76 39.85 -9.86
N VAL A 144 -76.41 38.77 -10.57
CA VAL A 144 -76.90 38.47 -11.94
C VAL A 144 -77.04 36.95 -12.10
N LEU A 145 -78.13 36.51 -12.75
CA LEU A 145 -78.40 35.11 -13.04
C LEU A 145 -78.86 34.93 -14.49
N PHE A 146 -77.99 34.37 -15.33
CA PHE A 146 -78.33 33.90 -16.67
C PHE A 146 -78.78 32.44 -16.60
N LEU A 147 -79.98 32.14 -17.10
CA LEU A 147 -80.53 30.78 -17.18
C LEU A 147 -81.07 30.54 -18.60
N ARG A 148 -80.64 29.44 -19.22
CA ARG A 148 -81.17 28.92 -20.47
C ARG A 148 -81.19 27.40 -20.37
N PHE A 149 -82.27 26.79 -20.83
CA PHE A 149 -82.36 25.33 -20.99
C PHE A 149 -82.22 25.01 -22.47
N ILE A 150 -81.26 24.16 -22.81
CA ILE A 150 -80.89 23.79 -24.18
C ILE A 150 -80.95 22.26 -24.28
N ASN A 151 -81.41 21.75 -25.43
CA ASN A 151 -81.66 20.32 -25.65
C ASN A 151 -80.97 19.76 -26.92
N GLY A 152 -80.33 20.62 -27.73
CA GLY A 152 -79.42 20.20 -28.79
C GLY A 152 -78.02 19.90 -28.21
N LEU A 153 -77.27 19.01 -28.85
CA LEU A 153 -75.90 18.68 -28.43
C LEU A 153 -74.85 19.69 -28.90
N ASP A 154 -75.21 20.55 -29.85
CA ASP A 154 -74.33 21.50 -30.54
C ASP A 154 -74.75 22.99 -30.30
N ASP A 155 -75.67 23.24 -29.37
CA ASP A 155 -76.19 24.57 -29.02
C ASP A 155 -75.63 25.04 -27.66
N ASP A 156 -75.04 26.24 -27.60
CA ASP A 156 -74.38 26.77 -26.39
C ASP A 156 -75.08 27.98 -25.74
N LEU A 157 -74.65 28.31 -24.51
CA LEU A 157 -75.00 29.54 -23.78
C LEU A 157 -73.74 30.40 -23.60
N ASP A 158 -73.52 31.31 -24.55
CA ASP A 158 -72.36 32.19 -24.55
C ASP A 158 -72.61 33.56 -23.93
N LEU A 159 -71.51 34.16 -23.45
CA LEU A 159 -71.44 35.59 -23.14
C LEU A 159 -70.61 36.28 -24.25
N ASP A 160 -71.28 36.65 -25.33
CA ASP A 160 -70.62 37.27 -26.49
C ASP A 160 -70.10 38.68 -26.17
N LEU A 161 -68.79 38.86 -26.37
CA LEU A 161 -68.11 40.15 -26.19
C LEU A 161 -67.76 40.73 -27.56
N LEU A 162 -68.75 41.28 -28.25
CA LEU A 162 -68.55 41.90 -29.56
C LEU A 162 -67.83 43.25 -29.44
N ARG A 163 -66.71 43.40 -30.15
CA ARG A 163 -66.03 44.70 -30.31
C ARG A 163 -65.59 44.92 -31.74
N ALA A 164 -65.92 46.09 -32.27
CA ALA A 164 -65.34 46.68 -33.47
C ALA A 164 -64.72 48.04 -33.14
N ARG A 165 -64.01 48.64 -34.10
CA ARG A 165 -63.74 50.09 -34.13
C ARG A 165 -64.71 50.77 -35.10
N GLY A 166 -64.57 52.08 -35.29
CA GLY A 166 -65.44 52.86 -36.17
C GLY A 166 -66.76 53.20 -35.50
N THR A 167 -67.83 53.32 -36.28
CA THR A 167 -69.20 53.57 -35.78
C THR A 167 -70.11 52.41 -36.20
N LEU A 168 -71.32 52.35 -35.64
CA LEU A 168 -72.30 51.33 -36.03
C LEU A 168 -72.65 51.38 -37.53
N ALA A 169 -72.57 52.56 -38.16
CA ALA A 169 -72.80 52.77 -39.59
C ALA A 169 -71.55 52.54 -40.47
N SER A 170 -70.36 52.41 -39.87
CA SER A 170 -69.09 52.15 -40.56
C SER A 170 -68.13 51.43 -39.60
N PRO A 171 -68.33 50.12 -39.38
CA PRO A 171 -67.49 49.34 -38.49
C PRO A 171 -66.11 49.10 -39.13
N ALA A 172 -65.08 49.11 -38.29
CA ALA A 172 -63.69 48.92 -38.70
C ALA A 172 -63.04 47.78 -37.91
N LEU A 173 -62.20 47.02 -38.61
CA LEU A 173 -61.44 45.90 -38.06
C LEU A 173 -60.56 46.33 -36.88
N LEU A 174 -60.38 45.40 -35.95
CA LEU A 174 -59.49 45.51 -34.79
C LEU A 174 -58.03 45.31 -35.22
N PRO A 175 -57.11 46.24 -34.90
CA PRO A 175 -55.67 46.02 -34.96
C PRO A 175 -55.23 44.99 -33.94
N ASN A 176 -54.01 44.46 -34.14
CA ASN A 176 -53.30 43.70 -33.11
C ASN A 176 -53.28 44.45 -31.77
N ASP A 177 -53.25 43.70 -30.67
CA ASP A 177 -53.26 44.18 -29.30
C ASP A 177 -54.48 45.05 -28.91
N THR A 178 -55.55 45.03 -29.71
CA THR A 178 -56.81 45.64 -29.31
C THR A 178 -57.58 44.70 -28.37
N ARG A 179 -57.72 45.10 -27.11
CA ARG A 179 -58.59 44.42 -26.13
C ARG A 179 -60.00 44.26 -26.69
N ILE A 180 -60.58 43.08 -26.64
CA ILE A 180 -61.93 42.79 -27.13
C ILE A 180 -62.94 43.02 -25.99
N GLY A 181 -62.80 42.27 -24.89
CA GLY A 181 -63.62 42.35 -23.69
C GLY A 181 -63.01 41.51 -22.56
N GLY A 182 -63.66 41.42 -21.40
CA GLY A 182 -63.17 40.57 -20.31
C GLY A 182 -63.99 40.67 -19.03
N LEU A 183 -63.69 39.76 -18.10
CA LEU A 183 -64.26 39.69 -16.74
C LEU A 183 -63.28 40.33 -15.76
N ARG A 184 -63.75 41.30 -14.98
CA ARG A 184 -62.92 42.11 -14.07
C ARG A 184 -63.52 42.14 -12.67
N GLY A 185 -62.72 41.76 -11.67
CA GLY A 185 -63.01 42.05 -10.27
C GLY A 185 -62.43 43.41 -9.88
N GLN A 186 -63.24 44.28 -9.27
CA GLN A 186 -62.79 45.56 -8.73
C GLN A 186 -63.09 45.62 -7.23
N ALA A 187 -62.13 46.10 -6.43
CA ALA A 187 -62.33 46.38 -5.02
C ALA A 187 -62.43 47.89 -4.78
N MET A 188 -63.18 48.28 -3.75
CA MET A 188 -63.19 49.65 -3.27
C MET A 188 -61.83 50.00 -2.64
N THR A 189 -61.23 51.09 -3.07
CA THR A 189 -59.90 51.56 -2.62
C THR A 189 -59.95 52.93 -1.96
N ASN A 190 -61.00 53.72 -2.23
CA ASN A 190 -61.32 54.94 -1.51
C ASN A 190 -62.84 55.01 -1.28
N ALA A 191 -63.27 54.82 -0.03
CA ALA A 191 -64.68 54.85 0.35
C ALA A 191 -65.30 56.26 0.25
N ALA A 192 -64.54 57.32 0.56
CA ALA A 192 -65.06 58.69 0.51
C ALA A 192 -65.34 59.17 -0.92
N ALA A 193 -64.64 58.60 -1.90
CA ALA A 193 -64.78 58.93 -3.32
C ALA A 193 -65.42 57.78 -4.14
N TYR A 194 -66.00 56.76 -3.50
CA TYR A 194 -66.56 55.55 -4.12
C TYR A 194 -65.68 54.97 -5.24
N THR A 195 -64.36 55.01 -5.04
CA THR A 195 -63.40 54.63 -6.09
C THR A 195 -63.14 53.14 -6.04
N PHE A 196 -63.32 52.47 -7.18
CA PHE A 196 -63.06 51.05 -7.37
C PHE A 196 -61.90 50.85 -8.35
N ASN A 197 -60.84 50.18 -7.91
CA ASN A 197 -59.71 49.80 -8.76
C ASN A 197 -59.76 48.31 -9.09
N PRO A 198 -59.23 47.89 -10.26
CA PRO A 198 -59.18 46.48 -10.60
C PRO A 198 -58.25 45.72 -9.64
N SER A 199 -58.69 44.56 -9.18
CA SER A 199 -57.93 43.66 -8.31
C SER A 199 -57.40 42.45 -9.09
N ALA A 200 -58.24 41.89 -9.96
CA ALA A 200 -57.90 40.80 -10.86
C ALA A 200 -58.79 40.83 -12.10
N GLU A 201 -58.29 40.25 -13.19
CA GLU A 201 -58.95 40.30 -14.49
C GLU A 201 -58.60 39.09 -15.37
N ILE A 202 -59.57 38.62 -16.16
CA ILE A 202 -59.37 37.74 -17.31
C ILE A 202 -59.93 38.45 -18.54
N TYR A 203 -59.14 38.66 -19.58
CA TYR A 203 -59.58 39.40 -20.75
C TYR A 203 -59.04 38.86 -22.07
N PHE A 204 -59.80 39.14 -23.12
CA PHE A 204 -59.53 38.76 -24.50
C PHE A 204 -58.94 39.96 -25.25
N GLN A 205 -57.97 39.70 -26.12
CA GLN A 205 -57.26 40.72 -26.89
C GLN A 205 -56.96 40.15 -28.28
N ALA A 206 -57.04 40.98 -29.32
CA ALA A 206 -56.62 40.57 -30.66
C ALA A 206 -55.12 40.23 -30.66
N ASP A 207 -54.75 39.11 -31.29
CA ASP A 207 -53.39 38.56 -31.35
C ASP A 207 -53.00 38.44 -32.83
N GLY A 208 -52.82 39.59 -33.46
CA GLY A 208 -52.95 39.79 -34.90
C GLY A 208 -54.06 40.81 -35.22
N ALA A 209 -53.97 41.47 -36.38
CA ALA A 209 -55.05 42.32 -36.84
C ALA A 209 -56.15 41.46 -37.48
N SER A 210 -57.39 41.63 -37.02
CA SER A 210 -58.56 40.95 -37.60
C SER A 210 -58.74 41.29 -39.08
N SER A 211 -59.23 40.32 -39.85
CA SER A 211 -59.45 40.41 -41.30
C SER A 211 -60.66 39.55 -41.72
N SER A 212 -60.95 39.48 -43.03
CA SER A 212 -61.98 38.57 -43.57
C SER A 212 -61.63 37.08 -43.46
N THR A 213 -60.39 36.73 -43.06
CA THR A 213 -59.91 35.34 -42.95
C THR A 213 -59.17 35.05 -41.63
N SER A 214 -59.10 36.01 -40.70
CA SER A 214 -58.48 35.82 -39.38
C SER A 214 -59.18 36.64 -38.30
N SER A 215 -59.36 36.01 -37.15
CA SER A 215 -59.72 36.66 -35.89
C SER A 215 -58.86 36.11 -34.75
N SER A 216 -57.55 35.96 -34.99
CA SER A 216 -56.58 35.47 -34.01
C SER A 216 -56.66 36.32 -32.72
N GLY A 217 -56.69 35.65 -31.57
CA GLY A 217 -56.90 36.27 -30.27
C GLY A 217 -56.16 35.54 -29.17
N LYS A 218 -55.85 36.28 -28.11
CA LYS A 218 -55.17 35.80 -26.91
C LYS A 218 -56.01 36.04 -25.66
N ILE A 219 -55.88 35.12 -24.72
CA ILE A 219 -56.49 35.20 -23.38
C ILE A 219 -55.41 35.65 -22.41
N LYS A 220 -55.70 36.66 -21.58
CA LYS A 220 -54.76 37.20 -20.60
C LYS A 220 -55.36 37.21 -19.21
N PHE A 221 -54.56 36.81 -18.23
CA PHE A 221 -54.88 36.84 -16.81
C PHE A 221 -54.02 37.90 -16.15
N ALA A 222 -54.61 38.86 -15.45
CA ALA A 222 -53.91 39.97 -14.82
C ALA A 222 -54.33 40.11 -13.35
N THR A 223 -53.38 40.49 -12.49
CA THR A 223 -53.65 40.74 -11.06
C THR A 223 -52.87 41.94 -10.55
N THR A 224 -53.50 42.68 -9.64
CA THR A 224 -52.92 43.87 -9.02
C THR A 224 -51.99 43.47 -7.87
N PRO A 225 -50.69 43.85 -7.89
CA PRO A 225 -49.78 43.62 -6.77
C PRO A 225 -50.26 44.29 -5.48
N SER A 226 -49.87 43.74 -4.32
CA SER A 226 -50.10 44.42 -3.04
C SER A 226 -49.44 45.80 -3.04
N GLY A 227 -50.16 46.82 -2.59
CA GLY A 227 -49.73 48.23 -2.66
C GLY A 227 -49.90 48.93 -4.01
N SER A 228 -50.45 48.25 -5.03
CA SER A 228 -50.78 48.84 -6.35
C SER A 228 -52.28 49.11 -6.49
N LEU A 229 -52.63 50.01 -7.41
CA LEU A 229 -54.01 50.27 -7.89
C LEU A 229 -54.22 49.86 -9.36
N SER A 230 -53.19 49.27 -9.99
CA SER A 230 -53.18 48.86 -11.39
C SER A 230 -52.83 47.37 -11.54
N THR A 231 -53.59 46.68 -12.39
CA THR A 231 -53.34 45.29 -12.77
C THR A 231 -52.06 45.14 -13.57
N VAL A 232 -51.36 44.02 -13.36
CA VAL A 232 -50.21 43.59 -14.17
C VAL A 232 -50.56 42.24 -14.78
N ASP A 233 -50.32 42.07 -16.08
CA ASP A 233 -50.51 40.80 -16.77
C ASP A 233 -49.58 39.72 -16.19
N ARG A 234 -50.14 38.55 -15.86
CA ARG A 234 -49.44 37.44 -15.22
C ARG A 234 -49.34 36.20 -16.09
N MET A 235 -50.31 35.98 -16.96
CA MET A 235 -50.34 34.85 -17.87
C MET A 235 -51.02 35.22 -19.18
N VAL A 236 -50.56 34.64 -20.28
CA VAL A 236 -51.15 34.73 -21.61
C VAL A 236 -51.30 33.33 -22.22
N ILE A 237 -52.37 33.12 -22.98
CA ILE A 237 -52.50 32.02 -23.94
C ILE A 237 -52.63 32.69 -25.32
N ARG A 238 -51.65 32.42 -26.19
CA ARG A 238 -51.52 32.97 -27.56
C ARG A 238 -52.46 32.28 -28.55
N GLU A 239 -52.64 32.90 -29.72
CA GLU A 239 -53.39 32.29 -30.84
C GLU A 239 -52.78 30.96 -31.33
N ASN A 240 -51.45 30.83 -31.28
CA ASN A 240 -50.73 29.60 -31.59
C ASN A 240 -50.73 28.55 -30.46
N GLY A 241 -51.47 28.80 -29.36
CA GLY A 241 -51.56 27.94 -28.18
C GLY A 241 -50.40 28.06 -27.19
N PHE A 242 -49.40 28.91 -27.42
CA PHE A 242 -48.29 29.08 -26.48
C PHE A 242 -48.75 29.77 -25.19
N VAL A 243 -48.29 29.24 -24.05
CA VAL A 243 -48.65 29.71 -22.71
C VAL A 243 -47.47 30.42 -22.06
N GLY A 244 -47.58 31.73 -21.88
CA GLY A 244 -46.60 32.52 -21.13
C GLY A 244 -47.09 32.77 -19.70
N ILE A 245 -46.24 32.53 -18.70
CA ILE A 245 -46.46 32.91 -17.30
C ILE A 245 -45.34 33.89 -16.91
N GLY A 246 -45.70 35.13 -16.59
CA GLY A 246 -44.77 36.25 -16.40
C GLY A 246 -44.26 36.88 -17.70
N THR A 247 -44.14 36.12 -18.79
CA THR A 247 -43.88 36.64 -20.14
C THR A 247 -45.16 36.78 -20.94
N MET A 248 -45.31 37.89 -21.67
CA MET A 248 -46.39 38.07 -22.64
C MET A 248 -46.03 37.58 -24.04
N GLU A 249 -44.74 37.40 -24.33
CA GLU A 249 -44.17 36.86 -25.58
C GLU A 249 -43.51 35.50 -25.28
N PRO A 250 -44.27 34.41 -25.12
CA PRO A 250 -43.68 33.08 -24.98
C PRO A 250 -43.02 32.64 -26.29
N ILE A 251 -41.80 32.11 -26.21
CA ILE A 251 -41.06 31.50 -27.34
C ILE A 251 -41.05 29.97 -27.30
N GLU A 252 -41.44 29.38 -26.16
CA GLU A 252 -41.69 27.96 -25.98
C GLU A 252 -43.19 27.71 -25.73
N HIS A 253 -43.66 26.47 -25.93
CA HIS A 253 -45.09 26.13 -25.77
C HIS A 253 -45.64 26.42 -24.37
N ILE A 254 -44.80 26.29 -23.34
CA ILE A 254 -45.06 26.77 -21.97
C ILE A 254 -43.77 27.45 -21.49
N GLU A 255 -43.81 28.75 -21.22
CA GLU A 255 -42.66 29.53 -20.72
C GLU A 255 -43.01 30.23 -19.40
N ILE A 256 -42.28 29.93 -18.33
CA ILE A 256 -42.36 30.64 -17.04
C ILE A 256 -41.15 31.58 -16.96
N LYS A 257 -41.41 32.88 -16.94
CA LYS A 257 -40.39 33.93 -17.01
C LYS A 257 -40.85 35.21 -16.33
N ARG A 258 -40.34 35.44 -15.12
CA ARG A 258 -40.45 36.71 -14.38
C ARG A 258 -39.18 36.94 -13.55
N ASP A 259 -39.07 38.10 -12.93
CA ASP A 259 -38.03 38.34 -11.93
C ASP A 259 -38.22 37.46 -10.68
N GLY A 260 -37.13 36.90 -10.16
CA GLY A 260 -37.13 36.02 -8.99
C GLY A 260 -37.32 34.54 -9.32
N ASP A 261 -37.97 33.82 -8.40
CA ASP A 261 -38.16 32.37 -8.49
C ASP A 261 -39.26 32.00 -9.52
N ASN A 262 -38.96 31.03 -10.38
CA ASN A 262 -39.81 30.54 -11.47
C ASN A 262 -40.02 29.01 -11.41
N ASP A 263 -39.90 28.41 -10.22
CA ASP A 263 -40.08 26.98 -10.01
C ASP A 263 -41.45 26.42 -10.47
N MET A 264 -41.43 25.16 -10.91
CA MET A 264 -42.61 24.35 -11.25
C MET A 264 -42.68 23.16 -10.28
N GLN A 265 -43.78 23.06 -9.52
CA GLN A 265 -43.96 22.03 -8.49
C GLN A 265 -45.08 21.04 -8.83
N PHE A 266 -44.83 19.75 -8.63
CA PHE A 266 -45.82 18.68 -8.70
C PHE A 266 -45.90 17.94 -7.36
N THR A 267 -47.08 17.90 -6.74
CA THR A 267 -47.28 17.31 -5.40
C THR A 267 -48.36 16.22 -5.46
N SER A 268 -48.03 15.02 -4.96
CA SER A 268 -49.02 13.95 -4.73
C SER A 268 -49.17 13.70 -3.23
N ALA A 269 -50.43 13.58 -2.78
CA ALA A 269 -50.79 13.21 -1.41
C ALA A 269 -51.19 11.72 -1.30
N SER A 270 -50.77 10.90 -2.28
CA SER A 270 -51.14 9.48 -2.40
C SER A 270 -49.91 8.59 -2.63
N THR A 271 -50.11 7.26 -2.65
CA THR A 271 -49.06 6.30 -3.01
C THR A 271 -48.65 6.34 -4.49
N ASN A 272 -49.42 7.04 -5.35
CA ASN A 272 -49.07 7.22 -6.75
C ASN A 272 -48.14 8.44 -6.91
N PRO A 273 -46.91 8.28 -7.42
CA PRO A 273 -45.97 9.39 -7.57
C PRO A 273 -46.38 10.33 -8.72
N PRO A 274 -46.09 11.65 -8.63
CA PRO A 274 -46.16 12.54 -9.77
C PRO A 274 -45.00 12.22 -10.73
N ASN A 275 -45.28 12.21 -12.04
CA ASN A 275 -44.31 11.85 -13.08
C ASN A 275 -44.20 12.97 -14.13
N VAL A 276 -42.99 13.21 -14.61
CA VAL A 276 -42.74 13.93 -15.87
C VAL A 276 -42.42 12.87 -16.93
N ILE A 277 -43.23 12.78 -17.98
CA ILE A 277 -43.15 11.71 -18.98
C ILE A 277 -42.78 12.31 -20.34
N PHE A 278 -41.64 11.87 -20.88
CA PHE A 278 -41.24 12.16 -22.26
C PHE A 278 -41.62 10.96 -23.13
N TYR A 279 -42.52 11.17 -24.10
CA TYR A 279 -42.98 10.10 -24.99
C TYR A 279 -42.78 10.49 -26.46
N ASN A 280 -41.90 9.77 -27.14
CA ASN A 280 -41.55 9.99 -28.54
C ASN A 280 -41.94 8.75 -29.36
N THR A 281 -42.94 8.90 -30.21
CA THR A 281 -43.53 7.81 -31.00
C THR A 281 -42.80 7.53 -32.31
N GLY A 282 -41.81 8.36 -32.70
CA GLY A 282 -41.20 8.32 -34.04
C GLY A 282 -42.15 8.55 -35.23
N GLY A 283 -43.41 8.89 -34.95
CA GLY A 283 -44.51 8.91 -35.92
C GLY A 283 -45.69 9.70 -35.36
N THR A 284 -46.92 9.17 -35.48
CA THR A 284 -48.10 9.74 -34.82
C THR A 284 -48.54 8.86 -33.65
N LEU A 285 -49.40 9.38 -32.76
CA LEU A 285 -49.93 8.56 -31.66
C LEU A 285 -50.75 7.36 -32.16
N ALA A 286 -51.42 7.49 -33.31
CA ALA A 286 -52.18 6.41 -33.95
C ALA A 286 -51.32 5.46 -34.81
N ALA A 287 -50.09 5.86 -35.16
CA ALA A 287 -49.16 5.09 -35.99
C ALA A 287 -47.70 5.37 -35.56
N PRO A 288 -47.24 4.79 -34.44
CA PRO A 288 -45.86 4.92 -33.98
C PRO A 288 -44.89 4.17 -34.91
N LYS A 289 -43.63 4.60 -34.91
CA LYS A 289 -42.53 4.02 -35.68
C LYS A 289 -41.33 3.80 -34.77
N LEU A 290 -40.46 2.85 -35.13
CA LEU A 290 -39.16 2.72 -34.49
C LEU A 290 -38.30 3.96 -34.81
N LEU A 291 -37.65 4.51 -33.78
CA LEU A 291 -36.64 5.55 -33.92
C LEU A 291 -35.36 4.97 -34.54
N ASN A 292 -34.52 5.80 -35.14
CA ASN A 292 -33.24 5.36 -35.71
C ASN A 292 -32.16 5.17 -34.63
N VAL A 293 -31.09 4.43 -34.95
CA VAL A 293 -29.91 4.31 -34.08
C VAL A 293 -29.29 5.69 -33.82
N ASN A 294 -28.91 5.98 -32.57
CA ASN A 294 -28.46 7.29 -32.08
C ASN A 294 -29.47 8.45 -32.25
N GLN A 295 -30.75 8.18 -32.50
CA GLN A 295 -31.79 9.21 -32.47
C GLN A 295 -32.14 9.59 -31.02
N GLU A 296 -32.27 10.89 -30.73
CA GLU A 296 -32.69 11.40 -29.42
C GLU A 296 -34.17 11.07 -29.18
N ILE A 297 -34.46 10.54 -27.99
CA ILE A 297 -35.81 10.20 -27.52
C ILE A 297 -36.41 11.45 -26.85
N GLY A 298 -35.62 12.12 -26.00
CA GLY A 298 -35.95 13.36 -25.31
C GLY A 298 -34.82 13.81 -24.37
N SER A 299 -34.94 15.01 -23.82
CA SER A 299 -33.89 15.64 -23.02
C SER A 299 -34.40 16.62 -21.96
N VAL A 300 -33.56 16.83 -20.95
CA VAL A 300 -33.63 17.93 -19.98
C VAL A 300 -32.41 18.81 -20.24
N VAL A 301 -32.63 20.06 -20.67
CA VAL A 301 -31.58 20.95 -21.18
C VAL A 301 -31.51 22.23 -20.35
N PHE A 302 -30.29 22.64 -19.99
CA PHE A 302 -30.01 23.89 -19.30
C PHE A 302 -29.41 24.91 -20.26
N LYS A 303 -30.04 26.08 -20.35
CA LYS A 303 -29.61 27.22 -21.17
C LYS A 303 -29.16 28.37 -20.26
N THR A 304 -28.14 29.12 -20.68
CA THR A 304 -27.71 30.37 -20.01
C THR A 304 -27.13 31.36 -21.02
N HIS A 305 -26.95 32.62 -20.60
CA HIS A 305 -26.38 33.67 -21.43
C HIS A 305 -24.88 33.85 -21.17
N ASP A 306 -24.07 33.94 -22.23
CA ASP A 306 -22.61 34.12 -22.13
C ASP A 306 -22.16 35.60 -22.09
N GLY A 307 -23.11 36.53 -22.27
CA GLY A 307 -22.86 37.96 -22.46
C GLY A 307 -23.26 38.46 -23.85
N ASN A 308 -23.38 37.56 -24.83
CA ASN A 308 -23.76 37.86 -26.22
C ASN A 308 -25.00 37.08 -26.68
N THR A 309 -25.11 35.81 -26.28
CA THR A 309 -26.09 34.85 -26.79
C THR A 309 -26.54 33.85 -25.72
N ILE A 310 -27.77 33.32 -25.86
CA ILE A 310 -28.26 32.21 -25.04
C ILE A 310 -27.75 30.90 -25.65
N ASN A 311 -27.03 30.12 -24.85
CA ASN A 311 -26.41 28.85 -25.25
C ASN A 311 -26.90 27.71 -24.37
N GLU A 312 -27.05 26.51 -24.95
CA GLU A 312 -27.23 25.28 -24.18
C GLU A 312 -25.88 24.87 -23.56
N VAL A 313 -25.79 24.86 -22.23
CA VAL A 313 -24.53 24.66 -21.49
C VAL A 313 -24.41 23.30 -20.78
N GLY A 314 -25.47 22.50 -20.83
CA GLY A 314 -25.47 21.14 -20.33
C GLY A 314 -26.88 20.55 -20.29
N GLY A 315 -26.96 19.28 -19.90
CA GLY A 315 -28.23 18.57 -19.83
C GLY A 315 -28.09 17.07 -19.74
N MET A 316 -29.24 16.40 -19.70
CA MET A 316 -29.40 14.96 -19.79
C MET A 316 -30.16 14.63 -21.07
N ARG A 317 -29.64 13.73 -21.89
CA ARG A 317 -30.25 13.32 -23.16
C ARG A 317 -30.35 11.80 -23.21
N MET A 318 -31.48 11.28 -23.71
CA MET A 318 -31.66 9.85 -23.93
C MET A 318 -31.67 9.54 -25.44
N PHE A 319 -30.93 8.52 -25.85
CA PHE A 319 -30.81 8.10 -27.26
C PHE A 319 -31.11 6.61 -27.42
N ILE A 320 -31.51 6.21 -28.62
CA ILE A 320 -31.47 4.81 -29.06
C ILE A 320 -30.00 4.37 -29.20
N ASP A 321 -29.65 3.23 -28.64
CA ASP A 321 -28.26 2.75 -28.54
C ASP A 321 -28.17 1.31 -29.05
N GLY A 322 -27.93 1.14 -30.35
CA GLY A 322 -28.08 -0.14 -31.06
C GLY A 322 -29.40 -0.21 -31.85
N SER A 323 -29.62 -1.31 -32.58
CA SER A 323 -30.79 -1.44 -33.47
C SER A 323 -32.08 -1.74 -32.68
N PRO A 324 -33.11 -0.86 -32.74
CA PRO A 324 -34.38 -1.13 -32.10
C PRO A 324 -35.24 -2.09 -32.93
N ALA A 325 -36.06 -2.90 -32.26
CA ALA A 325 -36.94 -3.89 -32.84
C ALA A 325 -38.17 -4.14 -31.94
N ALA A 326 -39.12 -4.96 -32.40
CA ALA A 326 -40.23 -5.40 -31.55
C ALA A 326 -39.69 -6.13 -30.31
N GLY A 327 -40.03 -5.64 -29.11
CA GLY A 327 -39.53 -6.19 -27.84
C GLY A 327 -38.10 -5.79 -27.46
N SER A 328 -37.40 -4.95 -28.25
CA SER A 328 -36.04 -4.49 -27.94
C SER A 328 -35.86 -3.01 -28.28
N LEU A 329 -35.74 -2.17 -27.26
CA LEU A 329 -35.49 -0.73 -27.39
C LEU A 329 -34.25 -0.38 -26.56
N PRO A 330 -33.04 -0.72 -27.03
CA PRO A 330 -31.82 -0.45 -26.29
C PRO A 330 -31.54 1.06 -26.30
N THR A 331 -31.17 1.62 -25.16
CA THR A 331 -31.01 3.07 -24.98
C THR A 331 -29.74 3.42 -24.21
N LYS A 332 -29.24 4.64 -24.44
CA LYS A 332 -28.20 5.26 -23.62
C LYS A 332 -28.64 6.59 -23.05
N ILE A 333 -28.09 6.93 -21.89
CA ILE A 333 -28.23 8.24 -21.25
C ILE A 333 -26.89 8.96 -21.36
N VAL A 334 -26.90 10.19 -21.86
CA VAL A 334 -25.72 11.05 -21.99
C VAL A 334 -25.90 12.29 -21.14
N PHE A 335 -24.90 12.60 -20.31
CA PHE A 335 -24.80 13.81 -19.52
C PHE A 335 -23.81 14.75 -20.21
N ASN A 336 -24.27 15.92 -20.64
CA ASN A 336 -23.44 16.93 -21.29
C ASN A 336 -23.13 18.08 -20.34
N THR A 337 -21.89 18.56 -20.39
CA THR A 337 -21.44 19.79 -19.73
C THR A 337 -20.58 20.61 -20.69
N THR A 338 -20.59 21.93 -20.54
CA THR A 338 -19.70 22.84 -21.27
C THR A 338 -18.42 23.10 -20.47
N ARG A 339 -17.26 22.95 -21.13
CA ARG A 339 -15.94 23.21 -20.52
C ARG A 339 -15.69 24.71 -20.38
N ALA A 340 -15.03 25.12 -19.29
CA ALA A 340 -14.59 26.50 -19.11
C ALA A 340 -13.78 27.02 -20.32
N GLY A 341 -14.12 28.21 -20.82
CA GLY A 341 -13.55 28.79 -22.04
C GLY A 341 -14.19 28.33 -23.36
N SER A 342 -15.30 27.59 -23.30
CA SER A 342 -16.10 27.16 -24.46
C SER A 342 -17.57 27.54 -24.27
N VAL A 343 -18.30 27.71 -25.37
CA VAL A 343 -19.78 27.66 -25.39
C VAL A 343 -20.32 26.32 -25.90
N ASN A 344 -19.49 25.56 -26.62
CA ASN A 344 -19.83 24.20 -27.05
C ASN A 344 -19.80 23.25 -25.87
N GLN A 345 -20.89 22.52 -25.67
CA GLN A 345 -20.95 21.33 -24.82
C GLN A 345 -19.88 20.32 -25.23
N THR A 346 -19.47 19.48 -24.29
CA THR A 346 -18.64 18.30 -24.55
C THR A 346 -19.44 17.35 -25.45
N ALA A 347 -19.30 17.50 -26.76
CA ALA A 347 -19.98 16.68 -27.75
C ALA A 347 -19.38 15.27 -27.76
N ASN A 348 -20.25 14.26 -27.79
CA ASN A 348 -19.98 12.83 -27.95
C ASN A 348 -18.49 12.42 -27.80
N PRO A 349 -18.00 12.08 -26.58
CA PRO A 349 -18.71 11.29 -25.55
C PRO A 349 -19.80 11.90 -24.68
N GLY A 350 -19.92 13.22 -24.57
CA GLY A 350 -20.51 13.81 -23.36
C GLY A 350 -19.49 13.81 -22.21
N ALA A 351 -19.90 14.34 -21.05
CA ALA A 351 -19.09 14.26 -19.83
C ALA A 351 -19.19 12.86 -19.21
N MET A 352 -20.37 12.25 -19.28
CA MET A 352 -20.64 10.89 -18.83
C MET A 352 -21.71 10.24 -19.72
N THR A 353 -21.53 8.97 -20.07
CA THR A 353 -22.52 8.17 -20.81
C THR A 353 -22.79 6.85 -20.08
N ILE A 354 -24.05 6.43 -20.05
CA ILE A 354 -24.48 5.10 -19.59
C ILE A 354 -25.10 4.40 -20.80
N ASN A 355 -24.47 3.34 -21.31
CA ASN A 355 -24.91 2.65 -22.53
C ASN A 355 -25.95 1.55 -22.26
N ASN A 356 -26.45 0.92 -23.34
CA ASN A 356 -27.46 -0.15 -23.27
C ASN A 356 -27.06 -1.38 -22.44
N ALA A 357 -25.76 -1.62 -22.22
CA ALA A 357 -25.22 -2.70 -21.41
C ALA A 357 -25.09 -2.30 -19.92
N GLY A 358 -25.45 -1.06 -19.56
CA GLY A 358 -25.26 -0.49 -18.23
C GLY A 358 -23.78 -0.31 -17.89
N ASN A 359 -22.95 0.04 -18.88
CA ASN A 359 -21.56 0.45 -18.67
C ASN A 359 -21.50 1.98 -18.56
N VAL A 360 -20.70 2.47 -17.61
CA VAL A 360 -20.53 3.91 -17.34
C VAL A 360 -19.21 4.40 -17.95
N GLY A 361 -19.31 5.28 -18.95
CA GLY A 361 -18.19 6.02 -19.51
C GLY A 361 -18.10 7.40 -18.88
N ILE A 362 -16.93 7.81 -18.40
CA ILE A 362 -16.63 9.20 -18.01
C ILE A 362 -15.62 9.74 -19.01
N GLY A 363 -16.06 10.66 -19.88
CA GLY A 363 -15.33 11.07 -21.07
C GLY A 363 -15.15 9.95 -22.11
N VAL A 364 -15.98 8.89 -22.09
CA VAL A 364 -15.97 7.75 -23.04
C VAL A 364 -17.37 7.55 -23.62
N ALA A 365 -17.48 7.53 -24.96
CA ALA A 365 -18.77 7.52 -25.66
C ALA A 365 -19.46 6.16 -25.58
N ASP A 366 -18.71 5.12 -25.93
CA ASP A 366 -19.18 3.74 -26.03
C ASP A 366 -18.34 2.89 -25.04
N PRO A 367 -18.62 2.98 -23.72
CA PRO A 367 -17.80 2.36 -22.68
C PRO A 367 -17.82 0.83 -22.76
N ILE A 368 -16.63 0.22 -22.87
CA ILE A 368 -16.48 -1.23 -23.04
C ILE A 368 -16.35 -1.98 -21.69
N ALA A 369 -16.11 -1.25 -20.60
CA ALA A 369 -16.06 -1.76 -19.23
C ALA A 369 -17.17 -1.13 -18.36
N LYS A 370 -17.52 -1.79 -17.24
CA LYS A 370 -18.57 -1.32 -16.32
C LYS A 370 -18.33 0.11 -15.80
N LEU A 371 -17.07 0.47 -15.60
CA LEU A 371 -16.59 1.83 -15.42
C LEU A 371 -15.39 2.04 -16.35
N ASP A 372 -15.49 2.98 -17.27
CA ASP A 372 -14.49 3.30 -18.30
C ASP A 372 -14.22 4.82 -18.24
N VAL A 373 -12.98 5.24 -18.01
CA VAL A 373 -12.66 6.65 -17.70
C VAL A 373 -11.50 7.14 -18.55
N LEU A 374 -11.77 8.13 -19.40
CA LEU A 374 -10.76 8.79 -20.21
C LEU A 374 -10.05 9.89 -19.40
N GLY A 375 -9.09 9.49 -18.57
CA GLY A 375 -8.28 10.42 -17.77
C GLY A 375 -7.70 9.78 -16.52
N THR A 376 -7.16 10.63 -15.62
CA THR A 376 -6.69 10.18 -14.30
C THR A 376 -7.85 10.09 -13.31
N VAL A 377 -7.93 8.98 -12.58
CA VAL A 377 -8.97 8.76 -11.55
C VAL A 377 -8.41 9.08 -10.17
N LYS A 378 -9.16 9.83 -9.36
CA LYS A 378 -8.88 10.05 -7.93
C LYS A 378 -9.89 9.26 -7.09
N ILE A 379 -9.41 8.34 -6.26
CA ILE A 379 -10.22 7.52 -5.36
C ILE A 379 -9.80 7.84 -3.93
N THR A 380 -10.76 8.10 -3.04
CA THR A 380 -10.50 8.48 -1.63
C THR A 380 -11.42 7.73 -0.68
N ASP A 381 -10.86 6.99 0.27
CA ASP A 381 -11.56 6.29 1.35
C ASP A 381 -11.26 6.89 2.75
N GLY A 382 -10.49 7.99 2.79
CA GLY A 382 -9.98 8.61 4.01
C GLY A 382 -8.62 8.07 4.47
N THR A 383 -8.18 6.93 3.93
CA THR A 383 -6.92 6.26 4.27
C THR A 383 -5.83 6.39 3.20
N GLN A 384 -6.13 6.99 2.04
CA GLN A 384 -5.15 7.27 0.99
C GLN A 384 -3.95 8.08 1.51
N GLY A 385 -2.75 7.80 1.00
CA GLY A 385 -1.53 8.48 1.44
C GLY A 385 -0.34 8.21 0.51
N THR A 386 0.71 9.04 0.63
CA THR A 386 1.93 8.90 -0.17
C THR A 386 2.51 7.50 -0.06
N GLY A 387 2.73 6.86 -1.20
CA GLY A 387 3.27 5.50 -1.27
C GLY A 387 2.26 4.38 -1.00
N LYS A 388 0.96 4.66 -0.80
CA LYS A 388 -0.08 3.62 -0.78
C LYS A 388 -0.53 3.20 -2.19
N ILE A 389 -1.04 1.97 -2.30
CA ILE A 389 -1.71 1.43 -3.50
C ILE A 389 -3.16 1.08 -3.19
N LEU A 390 -4.02 1.14 -4.21
CA LEU A 390 -5.39 0.66 -4.11
C LEU A 390 -5.41 -0.86 -4.32
N THR A 391 -6.03 -1.60 -3.40
CA THR A 391 -6.13 -3.07 -3.46
C THR A 391 -7.56 -3.53 -3.19
N SER A 392 -7.97 -4.67 -3.76
CA SER A 392 -9.27 -5.30 -3.52
C SER A 392 -9.21 -6.34 -2.39
N ASP A 393 -10.27 -6.42 -1.58
CA ASP A 393 -10.57 -7.61 -0.77
C ASP A 393 -11.22 -8.73 -1.61
N ALA A 394 -11.58 -9.85 -0.95
CA ALA A 394 -12.21 -11.01 -1.58
C ALA A 394 -13.66 -10.77 -2.05
N ASN A 395 -14.32 -9.69 -1.61
CA ASN A 395 -15.66 -9.30 -2.02
C ASN A 395 -15.66 -8.24 -3.13
N GLY A 396 -14.48 -7.73 -3.53
CA GLY A 396 -14.34 -6.65 -4.52
C GLY A 396 -14.22 -5.24 -3.93
N ASN A 397 -14.16 -5.09 -2.60
CA ASN A 397 -14.06 -3.78 -1.95
C ASN A 397 -12.63 -3.22 -2.10
N ALA A 398 -12.51 -2.05 -2.71
CA ALA A 398 -11.24 -1.36 -2.85
C ALA A 398 -10.86 -0.57 -1.58
N SER A 399 -9.61 -0.66 -1.14
CA SER A 399 -9.06 0.16 -0.04
C SER A 399 -7.58 0.52 -0.26
N TRP A 400 -7.13 1.64 0.30
CA TRP A 400 -5.75 2.10 0.18
C TRP A 400 -4.81 1.45 1.20
N GLN A 401 -4.01 0.49 0.73
CA GLN A 401 -3.06 -0.28 1.54
C GLN A 401 -1.61 0.15 1.28
N VAL A 402 -0.73 -0.12 2.24
CA VAL A 402 0.72 0.03 2.03
C VAL A 402 1.19 -1.10 1.09
N PRO A 403 1.97 -0.82 0.03
CA PRO A 403 2.53 -1.83 -0.85
C PRO A 403 3.31 -2.84 -0.03
N GLY A 404 2.90 -4.09 -0.12
CA GLY A 404 3.53 -5.18 0.59
C GLY A 404 2.91 -5.57 1.93
N ALA A 405 1.75 -5.02 2.32
CA ALA A 405 0.93 -5.60 3.40
C ALA A 405 0.59 -7.09 3.16
N ASN A 406 0.58 -7.52 1.89
CA ASN A 406 0.44 -8.93 1.45
C ASN A 406 1.68 -9.46 0.69
N SER A 407 2.84 -8.78 0.74
CA SER A 407 4.09 -9.34 0.21
C SER A 407 4.92 -9.91 1.34
N SER A 408 5.38 -11.16 1.20
CA SER A 408 6.24 -11.88 2.15
C SER A 408 7.67 -11.32 2.24
N ASN A 409 7.79 -10.02 2.47
CA ASN A 409 9.03 -9.35 2.85
C ASN A 409 9.27 -9.56 4.34
N TRP A 410 10.46 -9.98 4.71
CA TRP A 410 10.83 -10.21 6.11
C TRP A 410 10.79 -8.87 6.87
N ALA A 411 9.80 -8.71 7.74
CA ALA A 411 9.64 -7.48 8.53
C ALA A 411 10.79 -7.32 9.54
N LEU A 412 11.10 -6.08 9.91
CA LEU A 412 12.17 -5.74 10.87
C LEU A 412 11.97 -6.31 12.29
N GLN A 413 10.84 -6.96 12.57
CA GLN A 413 10.52 -7.61 13.85
C GLN A 413 10.51 -9.16 13.76
N GLY A 414 10.82 -9.75 12.60
CA GLY A 414 10.77 -11.20 12.38
C GLY A 414 9.36 -11.74 12.05
N ASN A 415 9.28 -13.02 11.70
CA ASN A 415 8.01 -13.70 11.44
C ASN A 415 7.29 -14.06 12.76
N ALA A 416 5.97 -13.89 12.80
CA ALA A 416 5.14 -14.05 13.99
C ALA A 416 4.62 -15.49 14.20
N ILE A 417 5.55 -16.41 14.47
CA ILE A 417 5.36 -17.78 14.98
C ILE A 417 4.06 -18.49 14.55
N ALA A 418 3.97 -18.84 13.27
CA ALA A 418 3.17 -19.96 12.76
C ALA A 418 4.09 -21.08 12.21
N ALA A 419 3.58 -22.31 12.12
CA ALA A 419 4.35 -23.47 11.62
C ALA A 419 4.79 -23.36 10.13
N THR A 420 4.35 -22.31 9.44
CA THR A 420 4.68 -21.96 8.04
C THR A 420 5.77 -20.89 7.93
N ASP A 421 6.33 -20.41 9.04
CA ASP A 421 7.27 -19.28 9.05
C ASP A 421 8.73 -19.74 8.87
N PHE A 422 9.22 -19.74 7.64
CA PHE A 422 10.61 -20.09 7.31
C PHE A 422 11.28 -19.05 6.40
N LEU A 423 12.61 -18.95 6.52
CA LEU A 423 13.47 -18.28 5.55
C LEU A 423 13.96 -19.34 4.56
N GLY A 424 13.33 -19.45 3.39
CA GLY A 424 13.61 -20.54 2.45
C GLY A 424 12.68 -20.60 1.23
N THR A 425 12.74 -21.73 0.52
CA THR A 425 11.97 -22.03 -0.70
C THR A 425 11.04 -23.23 -0.46
N THR A 426 9.88 -23.25 -1.13
CA THR A 426 8.92 -24.38 -1.10
C THR A 426 9.07 -25.35 -2.28
N ASN A 427 10.07 -25.12 -3.13
CA ASN A 427 10.34 -25.87 -4.34
C ASN A 427 11.80 -26.34 -4.35
N SER A 428 12.17 -27.17 -5.33
CA SER A 428 13.52 -27.74 -5.46
C SER A 428 14.59 -26.73 -5.95
N GLN A 429 14.54 -25.47 -5.50
CA GLN A 429 15.51 -24.42 -5.80
C GLN A 429 16.30 -24.02 -4.55
N PRO A 430 17.62 -23.76 -4.65
CA PRO A 430 18.43 -23.33 -3.51
C PRO A 430 18.01 -21.98 -2.91
N LEU A 431 18.12 -21.84 -1.58
CA LEU A 431 18.06 -20.54 -0.90
C LEU A 431 19.40 -19.81 -1.14
N ASN A 432 19.39 -18.75 -1.94
CA ASN A 432 20.58 -18.03 -2.36
C ASN A 432 20.70 -16.65 -1.71
N PHE A 433 21.84 -16.37 -1.07
CA PHE A 433 22.21 -15.04 -0.56
C PHE A 433 23.02 -14.29 -1.62
N ARG A 434 22.66 -13.04 -1.88
CA ARG A 434 23.35 -12.17 -2.85
C ARG A 434 23.72 -10.82 -2.26
N VAL A 435 24.84 -10.26 -2.72
CA VAL A 435 25.26 -8.88 -2.47
C VAL A 435 25.66 -8.27 -3.82
N ASN A 436 25.11 -7.11 -4.18
CA ASN A 436 25.32 -6.46 -5.49
C ASN A 436 25.15 -7.44 -6.67
N ASN A 437 24.06 -8.23 -6.64
CA ASN A 437 23.73 -9.30 -7.59
C ASN A 437 24.73 -10.50 -7.67
N MET A 438 25.85 -10.48 -6.95
CA MET A 438 26.78 -11.61 -6.84
C MET A 438 26.29 -12.61 -5.79
N SER A 439 26.38 -13.91 -6.05
CA SER A 439 26.13 -14.95 -5.03
C SER A 439 27.24 -14.95 -3.98
N VAL A 440 26.83 -14.88 -2.71
CA VAL A 440 27.71 -14.96 -1.54
C VAL A 440 27.34 -16.11 -0.60
N GLY A 441 26.28 -16.85 -0.91
CA GLY A 441 25.91 -18.06 -0.19
C GLY A 441 24.75 -18.80 -0.84
N SER A 442 24.66 -20.11 -0.60
CA SER A 442 23.60 -20.98 -1.12
C SER A 442 23.42 -22.20 -0.20
N PHE A 443 22.19 -22.43 0.27
CA PHE A 443 21.76 -23.72 0.82
C PHE A 443 21.04 -24.50 -0.30
N LYS A 444 21.61 -25.62 -0.73
CA LYS A 444 21.14 -26.37 -1.91
C LYS A 444 20.36 -27.63 -1.53
N VAL A 445 19.57 -28.13 -2.47
CA VAL A 445 18.66 -29.28 -2.30
C VAL A 445 19.37 -30.63 -2.18
N ASP A 446 20.66 -30.69 -2.52
CA ASP A 446 21.53 -31.86 -2.36
C ASP A 446 22.26 -31.87 -1.00
N ASN A 447 21.73 -31.15 -0.02
CA ASN A 447 22.32 -30.85 1.29
C ASN A 447 23.68 -30.13 1.24
N SER A 448 24.10 -29.60 0.08
CA SER A 448 25.37 -28.89 -0.01
C SER A 448 25.25 -27.43 0.44
N LEU A 449 26.30 -26.95 1.13
CA LEU A 449 26.39 -25.62 1.69
C LEU A 449 27.51 -24.83 0.99
N GLN A 450 27.18 -23.62 0.55
CA GLN A 450 28.12 -22.65 0.01
C GLN A 450 27.99 -21.35 0.81
N LEU A 451 29.10 -20.81 1.35
CA LEU A 451 29.14 -19.49 1.99
C LEU A 451 30.46 -18.79 1.64
N GLY A 452 30.39 -17.53 1.24
CA GLY A 452 31.52 -16.74 0.74
C GLY A 452 31.47 -16.53 -0.78
N ARG A 453 32.00 -15.38 -1.23
CA ARG A 453 32.14 -15.07 -2.67
C ARG A 453 33.07 -16.10 -3.32
N GLU A 454 32.68 -16.59 -4.51
CA GLU A 454 33.41 -17.61 -5.27
C GLU A 454 33.62 -18.96 -4.53
N ALA A 455 32.96 -19.19 -3.39
CA ALA A 455 32.88 -20.53 -2.79
C ALA A 455 32.15 -21.49 -3.74
N SER A 456 32.47 -22.79 -3.70
CA SER A 456 31.95 -23.79 -4.63
C SER A 456 31.82 -25.15 -3.95
N SER A 457 30.58 -25.55 -3.68
CA SER A 457 30.20 -26.91 -3.28
C SER A 457 29.54 -27.61 -4.47
N ASN A 458 30.24 -28.51 -5.15
CA ASN A 458 29.79 -29.04 -6.46
C ASN A 458 29.21 -30.46 -6.41
N ALA A 459 29.02 -31.01 -5.21
CA ALA A 459 28.55 -32.38 -4.99
C ALA A 459 27.68 -32.47 -3.74
N ALA A 460 26.88 -33.54 -3.65
CA ALA A 460 25.94 -33.75 -2.56
C ALA A 460 26.64 -33.78 -1.18
N ASN A 461 25.98 -33.20 -0.18
CA ASN A 461 26.46 -33.02 1.19
C ASN A 461 27.80 -32.25 1.34
N ALA A 462 28.31 -31.62 0.28
CA ALA A 462 29.58 -30.90 0.33
C ALA A 462 29.43 -29.51 1.00
N THR A 463 30.40 -29.12 1.82
CA THR A 463 30.39 -27.83 2.54
C THR A 463 31.58 -26.98 2.13
N ALA A 464 31.34 -25.82 1.53
CA ALA A 464 32.35 -24.84 1.11
C ALA A 464 32.10 -23.49 1.79
N VAL A 465 32.99 -23.07 2.71
CA VAL A 465 32.83 -21.84 3.52
C VAL A 465 34.12 -21.01 3.47
N GLY A 466 34.08 -19.84 2.83
CA GLY A 466 35.21 -18.92 2.70
C GLY A 466 35.36 -18.38 1.27
N PHE A 467 36.07 -17.26 1.11
CA PHE A 467 36.35 -16.72 -0.23
C PHE A 467 37.12 -17.77 -1.05
N GLN A 468 36.60 -18.15 -2.22
CA GLN A 468 37.17 -19.21 -3.08
C GLN A 468 37.33 -20.61 -2.44
N ALA A 469 36.62 -20.93 -1.36
CA ALA A 469 36.61 -22.28 -0.78
C ALA A 469 35.96 -23.29 -1.76
N LYS A 470 36.57 -24.48 -1.94
CA LYS A 470 36.13 -25.48 -2.93
C LYS A 470 35.97 -26.86 -2.29
N ALA A 471 34.74 -27.35 -2.19
CA ALA A 471 34.42 -28.72 -1.84
C ALA A 471 33.82 -29.42 -3.06
N THR A 472 34.65 -30.16 -3.80
CA THR A 472 34.33 -30.60 -5.18
C THR A 472 33.78 -32.01 -5.30
N ALA A 473 33.72 -32.76 -4.20
CA ALA A 473 33.30 -34.16 -4.14
C ALA A 473 32.31 -34.43 -2.99
N THR A 474 31.62 -35.56 -3.05
CA THR A 474 30.54 -35.91 -2.11
C THR A 474 31.03 -35.91 -0.67
N SER A 475 30.28 -35.25 0.22
CA SER A 475 30.60 -35.09 1.64
C SER A 475 31.97 -34.43 1.94
N ALA A 476 32.57 -33.74 0.97
CA ALA A 476 33.82 -32.99 1.18
C ALA A 476 33.56 -31.69 1.97
N VAL A 477 34.51 -31.27 2.80
CA VAL A 477 34.38 -30.08 3.67
C VAL A 477 35.59 -29.16 3.48
N ALA A 478 35.38 -28.00 2.88
CA ALA A 478 36.39 -26.96 2.69
C ALA A 478 35.98 -25.67 3.42
N ILE A 479 36.69 -25.32 4.50
CA ILE A 479 36.38 -24.18 5.37
C ILE A 479 37.64 -23.33 5.54
N GLY A 480 37.63 -22.13 4.97
CA GLY A 480 38.76 -21.18 4.94
C GLY A 480 38.92 -20.54 3.56
N THR A 481 39.54 -19.36 3.51
CA THR A 481 39.87 -18.69 2.25
C THR A 481 40.73 -19.61 1.38
N SER A 482 40.30 -19.88 0.15
CA SER A 482 40.97 -20.76 -0.81
C SER A 482 41.24 -22.19 -0.30
N ALA A 483 40.50 -22.67 0.70
CA ALA A 483 40.55 -24.06 1.15
C ALA A 483 40.00 -25.00 0.05
N ILE A 484 40.59 -26.19 -0.13
CA ILE A 484 40.22 -27.15 -1.19
C ILE A 484 40.08 -28.56 -0.62
N ALA A 485 38.88 -29.12 -0.69
CA ALA A 485 38.58 -30.52 -0.41
C ALA A 485 38.16 -31.19 -1.73
N SER A 486 39.05 -32.01 -2.28
CA SER A 486 39.00 -32.44 -3.69
C SER A 486 38.27 -33.75 -3.95
N ASP A 487 38.14 -34.61 -2.92
CA ASP A 487 37.72 -36.01 -3.06
C ASP A 487 36.72 -36.43 -1.96
N GLY A 488 36.13 -37.62 -2.10
CA GLY A 488 35.05 -38.10 -1.23
C GLY A 488 35.42 -38.11 0.25
N GLY A 489 34.62 -37.41 1.06
CA GLY A 489 34.83 -37.29 2.51
C GLY A 489 36.13 -36.55 2.93
N SER A 490 36.81 -35.86 2.01
CA SER A 490 38.00 -35.07 2.33
C SER A 490 37.66 -33.81 3.14
N ILE A 491 38.58 -33.40 4.02
CA ILE A 491 38.42 -32.25 4.92
C ILE A 491 39.60 -31.29 4.73
N ALA A 492 39.31 -30.00 4.58
CA ALA A 492 40.26 -28.90 4.47
C ALA A 492 39.80 -27.72 5.33
N LEU A 493 40.34 -27.56 6.53
CA LEU A 493 39.96 -26.53 7.50
C LEU A 493 41.15 -25.58 7.76
N GLY A 494 41.12 -24.40 7.14
CA GLY A 494 42.15 -23.37 7.25
C GLY A 494 42.36 -22.60 5.95
N SER A 495 42.95 -21.41 6.02
CA SER A 495 43.30 -20.65 4.82
C SER A 495 44.27 -21.47 3.95
N SER A 496 43.94 -21.66 2.67
CA SER A 496 44.70 -22.48 1.71
C SER A 496 44.94 -23.95 2.13
N ALA A 497 44.16 -24.50 3.07
CA ALA A 497 44.22 -25.91 3.45
C ALA A 497 43.77 -26.82 2.29
N LYS A 498 44.34 -28.02 2.17
CA LYS A 498 44.11 -28.94 1.04
C LYS A 498 43.95 -30.40 1.49
N GLY A 499 42.73 -30.91 1.42
CA GLY A 499 42.43 -32.35 1.48
C GLY A 499 42.28 -32.87 0.06
N GLN A 500 43.36 -33.41 -0.54
CA GLN A 500 43.39 -33.65 -1.99
C GLN A 500 42.81 -35.00 -2.44
N LYS A 501 42.53 -35.90 -1.49
CA LYS A 501 42.30 -37.34 -1.73
C LYS A 501 41.29 -37.96 -0.77
N GLN A 502 40.87 -39.20 -1.03
CA GLN A 502 39.73 -39.80 -0.34
C GLN A 502 39.96 -39.83 1.17
N ALA A 503 39.00 -39.32 1.95
CA ALA A 503 39.09 -39.19 3.41
C ALA A 503 40.38 -38.49 3.93
N ALA A 504 41.06 -37.69 3.11
CA ALA A 504 42.24 -36.92 3.52
C ALA A 504 41.84 -35.72 4.39
N VAL A 505 42.53 -35.49 5.50
CA VAL A 505 42.19 -34.47 6.51
C VAL A 505 43.32 -33.47 6.66
N ALA A 506 43.12 -32.25 6.16
CA ALA A 506 44.03 -31.11 6.31
C ALA A 506 43.41 -30.05 7.24
N ILE A 507 44.03 -29.79 8.39
CA ILE A 507 43.54 -28.82 9.38
C ILE A 507 44.68 -27.87 9.79
N GLY A 508 44.59 -26.60 9.38
CA GLY A 508 45.59 -25.57 9.62
C GLY A 508 45.84 -24.73 8.37
N SER A 509 46.37 -23.52 8.54
CA SER A 509 46.71 -22.67 7.38
C SER A 509 47.78 -23.37 6.53
N SER A 510 47.54 -23.50 5.24
CA SER A 510 48.41 -24.20 4.28
C SER A 510 48.69 -25.68 4.62
N ALA A 511 47.87 -26.34 5.45
CA ALA A 511 47.95 -27.78 5.66
C ALA A 511 47.62 -28.54 4.36
N ASP A 512 48.33 -29.61 4.06
CA ASP A 512 48.25 -30.29 2.74
C ASP A 512 48.31 -31.83 2.89
N ALA A 513 47.15 -32.47 2.88
CA ALA A 513 46.97 -33.91 2.94
C ALA A 513 46.76 -34.47 1.51
N ARG A 514 47.78 -35.14 0.98
CA ARG A 514 47.94 -35.40 -0.47
C ARG A 514 47.55 -36.80 -0.92
N ARG A 515 47.31 -37.73 0.01
CA ARG A 515 47.01 -39.15 -0.26
C ARG A 515 45.74 -39.61 0.44
N ASP A 516 45.19 -40.73 0.03
CA ASP A 516 43.99 -41.28 0.65
C ASP A 516 44.26 -41.62 2.12
N HIS A 517 43.29 -41.31 2.98
CA HIS A 517 43.34 -41.48 4.44
C HIS A 517 44.51 -40.76 5.13
N SER A 518 45.16 -39.79 4.45
CA SER A 518 46.27 -39.03 5.02
C SER A 518 45.77 -37.89 5.91
N ILE A 519 46.44 -37.68 7.05
CA ILE A 519 46.09 -36.65 8.04
C ILE A 519 47.24 -35.64 8.13
N ALA A 520 46.95 -34.35 8.01
CA ALA A 520 47.88 -33.22 8.12
C ALA A 520 47.27 -32.13 9.03
N ILE A 521 47.70 -32.05 10.28
CA ILE A 521 47.13 -31.12 11.28
C ILE A 521 48.22 -30.17 11.79
N GLY A 522 48.12 -28.88 11.44
CA GLY A 522 49.05 -27.81 11.79
C GLY A 522 49.27 -26.83 10.64
N ILE A 523 49.96 -25.72 10.92
CA ILE A 523 50.32 -24.74 9.87
C ILE A 523 51.45 -25.32 9.00
N ASN A 524 51.33 -25.23 7.68
CA ASN A 524 52.27 -25.80 6.69
C ASN A 524 52.52 -27.31 6.80
N THR A 525 51.70 -28.06 7.52
CA THR A 525 51.85 -29.51 7.72
C THR A 525 51.56 -30.26 6.43
N ILE A 526 52.40 -31.22 6.04
CA ILE A 526 52.26 -31.98 4.79
C ILE A 526 52.13 -33.47 5.09
N SER A 527 51.11 -34.12 4.56
CA SER A 527 50.95 -35.56 4.63
C SER A 527 50.96 -36.18 3.22
N ASP A 528 52.12 -36.72 2.80
CA ASP A 528 52.37 -37.18 1.43
C ASP A 528 52.37 -38.71 1.28
N GLY A 529 52.16 -39.45 2.37
CA GLY A 529 52.03 -40.91 2.40
C GLY A 529 50.59 -41.40 2.50
N TYR A 530 50.26 -42.52 1.85
CA TYR A 530 48.99 -43.22 2.02
C TYR A 530 48.82 -43.64 3.49
N GLN A 531 47.65 -43.39 4.09
CA GLN A 531 47.37 -43.63 5.52
C GLN A 531 48.36 -42.97 6.52
N SER A 532 49.13 -41.96 6.10
CA SER A 532 50.13 -41.32 6.96
C SER A 532 49.56 -40.16 7.81
N THR A 533 50.12 -39.92 8.99
CA THR A 533 49.65 -38.89 9.95
C THR A 533 50.75 -37.89 10.31
N ALA A 534 50.60 -36.64 9.89
CA ALA A 534 51.46 -35.52 10.28
C ALA A 534 50.69 -34.57 11.21
N LEU A 535 51.23 -34.30 12.41
CA LEU A 535 50.61 -33.49 13.47
C LEU A 535 51.65 -32.53 14.06
N GLY A 536 51.41 -31.22 13.94
CA GLY A 536 52.30 -30.14 14.36
C GLY A 536 52.71 -29.25 13.19
N ALA A 537 52.96 -27.97 13.48
CA ALA A 537 53.39 -27.01 12.45
C ALA A 537 54.67 -27.47 11.74
N ASP A 538 54.72 -27.30 10.43
CA ASP A 538 55.83 -27.73 9.56
C ASP A 538 56.14 -29.26 9.60
N ALA A 539 55.31 -30.09 10.25
CA ALA A 539 55.51 -31.55 10.31
C ALA A 539 55.21 -32.21 8.95
N ARG A 540 55.90 -33.31 8.65
CA ARG A 540 55.81 -33.99 7.35
C ARG A 540 55.93 -35.50 7.40
N THR A 541 55.02 -36.19 6.73
CA THR A 541 55.15 -37.62 6.38
C THR A 541 55.44 -37.77 4.89
N ASN A 542 56.38 -38.64 4.53
CA ASN A 542 56.82 -38.88 3.14
C ASN A 542 56.60 -40.32 2.66
N SER A 543 56.03 -41.20 3.49
CA SER A 543 55.93 -42.63 3.20
C SER A 543 54.64 -43.24 3.76
N VAL A 544 54.27 -44.41 3.25
CA VAL A 544 53.05 -45.14 3.61
C VAL A 544 53.04 -45.46 5.11
N GLY A 545 51.89 -45.27 5.76
CA GLY A 545 51.66 -45.56 7.19
C GLY A 545 52.48 -44.73 8.19
N SER A 546 53.36 -43.84 7.72
CA SER A 546 54.27 -43.12 8.60
C SER A 546 53.56 -42.06 9.44
N THR A 547 54.07 -41.80 10.65
CA THR A 547 53.48 -40.87 11.61
C THR A 547 54.54 -39.89 12.10
N ALA A 548 54.29 -38.59 11.96
CA ALA A 548 55.15 -37.51 12.42
C ALA A 548 54.38 -36.61 13.40
N ILE A 549 54.79 -36.59 14.68
CA ILE A 549 54.10 -35.81 15.73
C ILE A 549 55.08 -34.83 16.36
N GLY A 550 54.80 -33.53 16.28
CA GLY A 550 55.61 -32.43 16.82
C GLY A 550 56.07 -31.46 15.73
N ARG A 551 56.38 -30.21 16.13
CA ARG A 551 56.78 -29.17 15.18
C ARG A 551 58.02 -29.59 14.37
N GLY A 552 57.90 -29.57 13.04
CA GLY A 552 58.98 -29.94 12.12
C GLY A 552 59.41 -31.41 12.20
N ALA A 553 58.61 -32.30 12.77
CA ALA A 553 58.87 -33.74 12.74
C ALA A 553 58.78 -34.28 11.31
N ILE A 554 59.71 -35.13 10.88
CA ILE A 554 59.73 -35.68 9.51
C ILE A 554 59.84 -37.21 9.54
N ALA A 555 58.80 -37.92 9.08
CA ALA A 555 58.76 -39.39 9.01
C ALA A 555 58.93 -39.89 7.57
N ASN A 556 60.15 -40.34 7.25
CA ASN A 556 60.56 -40.79 5.91
C ASN A 556 60.45 -42.31 5.68
N GLY A 557 60.43 -43.13 6.74
CA GLY A 557 60.30 -44.59 6.62
C GLY A 557 58.84 -45.04 6.47
N VAL A 558 58.61 -46.16 5.78
CA VAL A 558 57.30 -46.87 5.81
C VAL A 558 56.99 -47.25 7.26
N ASP A 559 55.74 -47.05 7.69
CA ASP A 559 55.21 -47.32 9.05
C ASP A 559 56.01 -46.68 10.21
N ALA A 560 56.92 -45.75 9.91
CA ALA A 560 57.80 -45.15 10.90
C ALA A 560 57.08 -44.08 11.73
N ILE A 561 57.22 -44.16 13.06
CA ILE A 561 56.72 -43.14 14.00
C ILE A 561 57.89 -42.24 14.43
N VAL A 562 57.78 -40.94 14.17
CA VAL A 562 58.75 -39.91 14.54
C VAL A 562 58.11 -38.91 15.49
N LEU A 563 58.66 -38.80 16.70
CA LEU A 563 58.20 -37.89 17.74
C LEU A 563 59.16 -36.70 17.84
N GLY A 564 58.76 -35.58 17.25
CA GLY A 564 59.49 -34.32 17.23
C GLY A 564 60.56 -34.22 16.13
N ASN A 565 61.34 -33.15 16.19
CA ASN A 565 62.49 -32.91 15.31
C ASN A 565 63.82 -33.11 16.08
N THR A 566 64.95 -32.78 15.47
CA THR A 566 66.28 -32.90 16.10
C THR A 566 66.45 -32.11 17.41
N ALA A 567 65.64 -31.08 17.65
CA ALA A 567 65.65 -30.27 18.87
C ALA A 567 64.60 -30.71 19.92
N ALA A 568 63.73 -31.67 19.61
CA ALA A 568 62.67 -32.11 20.52
C ALA A 568 63.19 -33.02 21.65
N TYR A 569 62.39 -33.13 22.71
CA TYR A 569 62.59 -34.00 23.87
C TYR A 569 61.24 -34.63 24.25
N VAL A 570 61.18 -35.94 24.45
CA VAL A 570 59.95 -36.68 24.75
C VAL A 570 59.86 -36.96 26.24
N GLY A 571 58.80 -36.46 26.89
CA GLY A 571 58.49 -36.74 28.29
C GLY A 571 57.41 -37.81 28.43
N ILE A 572 57.63 -38.79 29.31
CA ILE A 572 56.61 -39.73 29.76
C ILE A 572 56.52 -39.59 31.28
N GLY A 573 55.36 -39.15 31.80
CA GLY A 573 55.17 -38.87 33.23
C GLY A 573 55.79 -37.56 33.73
N THR A 574 56.40 -36.75 32.85
CA THR A 574 56.97 -35.43 33.18
C THR A 574 56.52 -34.35 32.20
N SER A 575 56.23 -33.15 32.70
CA SER A 575 55.98 -31.94 31.91
C SER A 575 57.25 -31.14 31.59
N THR A 576 58.37 -31.48 32.24
CA THR A 576 59.70 -30.92 31.97
C THR A 576 60.67 -32.07 31.66
N PRO A 577 60.69 -32.55 30.41
CA PRO A 577 61.73 -33.48 29.94
C PRO A 577 63.11 -32.84 30.14
N ASP A 578 64.11 -33.66 30.48
CA ASP A 578 65.47 -33.12 30.64
C ASP A 578 66.04 -32.84 29.25
N ASN A 579 66.51 -31.62 29.01
CA ASN A 579 67.10 -31.22 27.73
C ASN A 579 68.45 -31.91 27.42
N SER A 580 69.01 -32.66 28.38
CA SER A 580 70.13 -33.57 28.15
C SER A 580 69.73 -34.90 27.47
N THR A 581 68.45 -35.30 27.50
CA THR A 581 67.98 -36.62 27.03
C THR A 581 66.82 -36.53 26.04
N LYS A 582 66.85 -37.36 24.97
CA LYS A 582 65.76 -37.38 23.99
C LYS A 582 64.48 -38.06 24.48
N LEU A 583 64.58 -38.95 25.46
CA LEU A 583 63.46 -39.61 26.12
C LEU A 583 63.67 -39.58 27.64
N HIS A 584 62.86 -38.79 28.35
CA HIS A 584 62.81 -38.75 29.82
C HIS A 584 61.53 -39.44 30.30
N VAL A 585 61.67 -40.59 30.97
CA VAL A 585 60.56 -41.27 31.65
C VAL A 585 60.64 -41.06 33.16
N ALA A 586 59.68 -40.33 33.72
CA ALA A 586 59.54 -40.14 35.16
C ALA A 586 58.66 -41.25 35.74
N GLY A 587 59.29 -42.35 36.16
CA GLY A 587 58.61 -43.52 36.71
C GLY A 587 59.36 -44.83 36.45
N LYS A 588 58.70 -45.96 36.71
CA LYS A 588 59.27 -47.29 36.39
C LYS A 588 59.09 -47.60 34.91
N VAL A 589 60.19 -47.93 34.22
CA VAL A 589 60.16 -48.47 32.85
C VAL A 589 60.22 -50.00 32.93
N LYS A 590 59.36 -50.70 32.17
CA LYS A 590 59.41 -52.15 31.99
C LYS A 590 59.93 -52.46 30.59
N ILE A 591 61.12 -53.04 30.50
CA ILE A 591 61.75 -53.48 29.24
C ILE A 591 61.82 -55.01 29.27
N VAL A 592 61.35 -55.66 28.20
CA VAL A 592 61.25 -57.12 28.08
C VAL A 592 61.74 -57.52 26.70
N ASP A 593 62.79 -58.34 26.65
CA ASP A 593 63.32 -58.97 25.44
C ASP A 593 63.22 -60.51 25.48
N GLY A 594 62.70 -61.06 26.57
CA GLY A 594 62.64 -62.50 26.85
C GLY A 594 63.82 -63.04 27.67
N THR A 595 64.88 -62.26 27.85
CA THR A 595 66.13 -62.67 28.52
C THR A 595 66.34 -62.04 29.91
N GLN A 596 65.46 -61.12 30.32
CA GLN A 596 65.47 -60.48 31.65
C GLN A 596 65.42 -61.50 32.80
N GLY A 597 66.17 -61.26 33.88
CA GLY A 597 66.27 -62.18 35.02
C GLY A 597 66.91 -61.54 36.26
N ILE A 598 66.78 -62.18 37.42
CA ILE A 598 67.36 -61.70 38.69
C ILE A 598 68.88 -61.61 38.57
N GLY A 599 69.47 -60.52 39.07
CA GLY A 599 70.91 -60.26 39.01
C GLY A 599 71.42 -59.75 37.66
N LYS A 600 70.61 -59.77 36.60
CA LYS A 600 70.96 -59.18 35.32
C LYS A 600 70.74 -57.66 35.30
N ILE A 601 71.66 -56.95 34.65
CA ILE A 601 71.58 -55.52 34.33
C ILE A 601 71.33 -55.33 32.83
N LEU A 602 70.72 -54.22 32.45
CA LEU A 602 70.58 -53.85 31.04
C LEU A 602 71.88 -53.19 30.56
N SER A 603 72.58 -53.83 29.62
CA SER A 603 73.87 -53.37 29.07
C SER A 603 73.77 -53.14 27.56
N SER A 604 74.43 -52.09 27.06
CA SER A 604 74.56 -51.83 25.62
C SER A 604 75.69 -52.66 25.00
N ASP A 605 75.48 -53.17 23.80
CA ASP A 605 76.56 -53.58 22.90
C ASP A 605 77.25 -52.35 22.25
N ALA A 606 78.26 -52.59 21.41
CA ALA A 606 78.99 -51.54 20.68
C ALA A 606 78.17 -50.83 19.59
N ASN A 607 76.98 -51.34 19.24
CA ASN A 607 76.06 -50.75 18.26
C ASN A 607 74.93 -49.93 18.93
N GLY A 608 74.86 -49.91 20.26
CA GLY A 608 73.78 -49.25 21.01
C GLY A 608 72.60 -50.16 21.37
N ASN A 609 72.66 -51.47 21.08
CA ASN A 609 71.59 -52.41 21.39
C ASN A 609 71.64 -52.81 22.86
N ALA A 610 70.56 -52.56 23.60
CA ALA A 610 70.43 -52.93 25.00
C ALA A 610 69.96 -54.39 25.16
N SER A 611 70.62 -55.16 26.05
CA SER A 611 70.27 -56.55 26.39
C SER A 611 70.60 -56.87 27.86
N TRP A 612 70.00 -57.91 28.45
CA TRP A 612 70.17 -58.21 29.89
C TRP A 612 71.34 -59.18 30.19
N GLN A 613 72.40 -58.70 30.89
CA GLN A 613 73.70 -59.38 31.15
C GLN A 613 74.20 -59.23 32.61
N LEU A 614 75.43 -59.69 32.97
CA LEU A 614 76.01 -59.70 34.34
C LEU A 614 77.27 -58.77 34.51
N PRO A 615 77.68 -58.36 35.74
CA PRO A 615 78.80 -57.40 36.02
C PRO A 615 80.23 -57.98 36.27
N ALA A 616 81.28 -57.14 36.48
CA ALA A 616 82.73 -57.50 36.64
C ALA A 616 83.54 -56.68 37.73
N VAL A 617 84.81 -57.06 38.10
CA VAL A 617 85.58 -56.60 39.33
C VAL A 617 87.16 -56.47 39.16
N SER A 618 87.94 -55.83 40.08
CA SER A 618 89.41 -55.50 40.00
C SER A 618 90.20 -55.36 41.36
N GLU A 619 91.56 -55.52 41.42
CA GLU A 619 92.46 -55.49 42.65
C GLU A 619 93.90 -54.85 42.46
N THR A 620 94.70 -54.60 43.54
CA THR A 620 96.02 -53.87 43.60
C THR A 620 97.22 -54.73 44.14
N ARG A 621 98.50 -54.41 43.84
CA ARG A 621 99.72 -55.25 44.15
C ARG A 621 100.88 -54.52 44.88
N GLY A 622 101.62 -55.22 45.77
CA GLY A 622 102.81 -54.74 46.52
C GLY A 622 103.09 -55.48 47.86
N VAL A 623 104.11 -55.07 48.64
CA VAL A 623 104.36 -55.49 50.05
C VAL A 623 104.59 -54.29 50.98
N GLN A 624 104.55 -54.50 52.30
CA GLN A 624 104.91 -53.53 53.33
C GLN A 624 106.19 -53.91 54.08
N TYR A 625 106.90 -52.94 54.65
CA TYR A 625 108.04 -53.19 55.55
C TYR A 625 108.06 -52.26 56.76
N TYR A 626 108.75 -52.70 57.82
CA TYR A 626 108.98 -51.97 59.08
C TYR A 626 110.41 -52.26 59.57
N SER A 627 111.11 -51.26 60.10
CA SER A 627 112.42 -51.41 60.75
C SER A 627 112.36 -50.95 62.20
N TYR A 628 113.21 -51.51 63.05
CA TYR A 628 113.26 -51.30 64.50
C TYR A 628 114.73 -51.20 64.91
N ASP A 629 115.13 -50.09 65.51
CA ASP A 629 116.51 -49.91 65.99
C ASP A 629 116.66 -50.61 67.36
N ILE A 630 117.78 -51.28 67.59
CA ILE A 630 118.07 -52.05 68.81
C ILE A 630 119.45 -51.71 69.37
N ALA A 631 119.70 -52.05 70.63
CA ALA A 631 121.07 -52.15 71.10
C ALA A 631 121.76 -53.30 70.34
N SER A 632 123.00 -53.11 69.91
CA SER A 632 123.87 -54.16 69.35
C SER A 632 123.96 -55.34 70.34
N ILE A 633 123.16 -56.38 70.08
CA ILE A 633 123.04 -57.60 70.86
C ILE A 633 122.81 -58.79 69.92
N ALA A 634 123.51 -59.89 70.20
CA ALA A 634 123.35 -61.14 69.47
C ALA A 634 121.93 -61.72 69.63
N SER A 635 121.36 -62.25 68.55
CA SER A 635 120.07 -62.95 68.52
C SER A 635 118.90 -62.19 69.21
N PRO A 636 118.52 -60.98 68.75
CA PRO A 636 117.54 -60.12 69.43
C PRO A 636 116.14 -60.74 69.55
N ASP A 637 115.45 -60.47 70.65
CA ASP A 637 114.13 -61.06 70.93
C ASP A 637 112.97 -60.33 70.20
N LEU A 638 112.39 -61.03 69.22
CA LEU A 638 111.24 -60.55 68.45
C LEU A 638 109.96 -60.32 69.31
N ILE A 639 109.84 -60.92 70.50
CA ILE A 639 108.67 -60.70 71.38
C ILE A 639 108.78 -59.31 72.04
N ASN A 640 109.97 -58.96 72.54
CA ASN A 640 110.24 -57.62 73.06
C ASN A 640 110.16 -56.54 71.97
N LEU A 641 110.64 -56.82 70.75
CA LEU A 641 110.54 -55.89 69.61
C LEU A 641 109.10 -55.54 69.22
N LYS A 642 108.18 -56.50 69.28
CA LYS A 642 106.75 -56.29 69.01
C LYS A 642 106.02 -55.49 70.10
N THR A 643 106.63 -55.24 71.26
CA THR A 643 105.95 -54.70 72.45
C THR A 643 106.62 -53.46 73.08
N ASN A 644 107.95 -53.31 72.99
CA ASN A 644 108.70 -52.26 73.68
C ASN A 644 109.59 -51.38 72.78
N THR A 645 109.69 -51.66 71.47
CA THR A 645 110.53 -50.89 70.53
C THR A 645 109.69 -50.10 69.53
N ARG A 646 110.09 -48.87 69.20
CA ARG A 646 109.41 -48.07 68.15
C ARG A 646 109.92 -48.46 66.77
N ILE A 647 109.03 -48.42 65.78
CA ILE A 647 109.40 -48.51 64.37
C ILE A 647 110.18 -47.25 63.99
N SER A 648 111.39 -47.42 63.44
CA SER A 648 112.25 -46.34 62.96
C SER A 648 111.96 -45.95 61.51
N LYS A 649 111.56 -46.92 60.68
CA LYS A 649 111.20 -46.72 59.27
C LYS A 649 110.12 -47.70 58.82
N SER A 650 109.24 -47.28 57.91
CA SER A 650 108.26 -48.19 57.29
C SER A 650 107.73 -47.64 55.97
N GLY A 651 107.18 -48.51 55.12
CA GLY A 651 106.46 -48.10 53.91
C GLY A 651 106.00 -49.27 53.05
N ASP A 652 105.30 -48.95 51.96
CA ASP A 652 105.03 -49.90 50.88
C ASP A 652 106.26 -50.01 49.96
N TYR A 653 106.52 -51.20 49.42
CA TYR A 653 107.60 -51.47 48.48
C TYR A 653 107.10 -52.36 47.33
N ASN A 654 107.65 -52.15 46.13
CA ASN A 654 107.24 -52.85 44.91
C ASN A 654 108.44 -53.32 44.05
N GLY A 655 109.62 -53.45 44.66
CA GLY A 655 110.85 -53.93 44.01
C GLY A 655 111.25 -55.34 44.46
N ASP A 656 112.53 -55.66 44.27
CA ASP A 656 113.12 -56.96 44.62
C ASP A 656 113.51 -56.97 46.12
N LEU A 657 113.21 -58.06 46.83
CA LEU A 657 113.37 -58.19 48.29
C LEU A 657 114.82 -58.53 48.68
N ILE A 658 115.70 -57.55 48.47
CA ILE A 658 117.14 -57.62 48.74
C ILE A 658 117.63 -56.30 49.35
N TYR A 659 118.47 -56.38 50.38
CA TYR A 659 119.15 -55.23 50.95
C TYR A 659 120.01 -54.57 49.87
N SER A 660 119.75 -53.29 49.60
CA SER A 660 120.40 -52.55 48.51
C SER A 660 120.30 -51.06 48.74
N SER A 661 121.00 -50.26 47.91
CA SER A 661 120.81 -48.80 47.91
C SER A 661 119.39 -48.35 47.55
N VAL A 662 118.60 -49.21 46.87
CA VAL A 662 117.19 -48.98 46.54
C VAL A 662 116.27 -49.41 47.69
N PHE A 663 116.65 -50.44 48.42
CA PHE A 663 115.92 -50.95 49.57
C PHE A 663 116.86 -51.09 50.78
N ASN A 664 117.15 -49.93 51.38
CA ASN A 664 117.76 -49.84 52.70
C ASN A 664 116.63 -49.54 53.71
N PRO A 665 116.10 -50.56 54.41
CA PRO A 665 115.01 -50.40 55.36
C PRO A 665 115.44 -49.77 56.70
N SER A 666 116.73 -49.66 57.02
CA SER A 666 117.22 -49.08 58.28
C SER A 666 117.59 -47.59 58.15
N THR A 667 117.92 -46.98 59.29
CA THR A 667 118.66 -45.70 59.41
C THR A 667 120.01 -45.86 60.09
N ASP A 668 120.21 -46.91 60.88
CA ASP A 668 121.47 -47.21 61.57
C ASP A 668 122.29 -48.27 60.79
N GLU A 669 123.62 -48.21 60.92
CA GLU A 669 124.55 -49.15 60.27
C GLU A 669 124.62 -50.49 61.02
N ASP A 670 124.73 -50.45 62.35
CA ASP A 670 124.73 -51.62 63.25
C ASP A 670 123.49 -51.59 64.16
N GLY A 671 122.99 -52.77 64.57
CA GLY A 671 121.96 -52.87 65.62
C GLY A 671 120.54 -52.53 65.16
N PHE A 672 119.98 -53.25 64.19
CA PHE A 672 118.58 -53.06 63.76
C PHE A 672 117.88 -54.37 63.37
N VAL A 673 116.55 -54.34 63.31
CA VAL A 673 115.69 -55.44 62.87
C VAL A 673 114.71 -54.96 61.81
N VAL A 674 114.51 -55.74 60.74
CA VAL A 674 113.56 -55.46 59.66
C VAL A 674 112.48 -56.53 59.62
N LYS A 675 111.22 -56.12 59.39
CA LYS A 675 110.09 -56.96 58.98
C LYS A 675 109.63 -56.57 57.58
N ILE A 676 109.35 -57.53 56.71
CA ILE A 676 108.65 -57.35 55.42
C ILE A 676 107.40 -58.23 55.43
N THR A 677 106.23 -57.71 55.05
CA THR A 677 104.93 -58.40 55.09
C THR A 677 104.13 -58.22 53.80
N GLY A 678 103.41 -59.26 53.36
CA GLY A 678 102.47 -59.15 52.24
C GLY A 678 101.72 -60.45 51.95
N THR A 679 100.64 -60.38 51.16
CA THR A 679 99.82 -61.54 50.81
C THR A 679 100.18 -62.06 49.42
N TYR A 680 100.67 -63.29 49.31
CA TYR A 680 100.90 -63.97 48.03
C TYR A 680 99.65 -64.77 47.63
N LEU A 681 99.25 -64.70 46.35
CA LEU A 681 98.26 -65.60 45.79
C LEU A 681 98.97 -66.83 45.20
N VAL A 682 99.02 -67.91 45.97
CA VAL A 682 99.45 -69.23 45.50
C VAL A 682 98.46 -69.68 44.43
N LYS A 683 98.95 -69.96 43.22
CA LYS A 683 98.10 -70.36 42.08
C LYS A 683 97.91 -71.88 42.05
N ASN A 684 98.95 -72.63 42.41
CA ASN A 684 98.96 -74.08 42.39
C ASN A 684 99.39 -74.62 43.77
N SER A 685 98.51 -75.41 44.41
CA SER A 685 98.83 -76.08 45.67
C SER A 685 100.05 -76.99 45.52
N GLY A 686 100.96 -76.98 46.49
CA GLY A 686 102.12 -77.87 46.50
C GLY A 686 103.25 -77.41 47.42
N ASN A 687 104.42 -78.03 47.27
CA ASN A 687 105.58 -77.82 48.13
C ASN A 687 106.42 -76.62 47.68
N PHE A 688 106.53 -75.60 48.53
CA PHE A 688 107.37 -74.43 48.37
C PHE A 688 108.64 -74.54 49.23
N ILE A 689 109.78 -74.16 48.67
CA ILE A 689 111.03 -73.95 49.40
C ILE A 689 111.38 -72.47 49.33
N PHE A 690 111.84 -71.93 50.45
CA PHE A 690 112.18 -70.53 50.62
C PHE A 690 113.64 -70.38 51.01
N THR A 691 114.36 -69.47 50.37
CA THR A 691 115.80 -69.28 50.59
C THR A 691 116.07 -67.87 51.07
N GLN A 692 116.88 -67.77 52.12
CA GLN A 692 117.33 -66.53 52.71
C GLN A 692 118.85 -66.42 52.52
N SER A 693 119.38 -65.21 52.44
CA SER A 693 120.79 -64.93 52.77
C SER A 693 120.81 -63.76 53.75
N SER A 694 121.59 -63.83 54.82
CA SER A 694 121.70 -62.76 55.82
C SER A 694 123.11 -62.65 56.39
N ASP A 695 123.51 -61.41 56.64
CA ASP A 695 124.61 -60.99 57.51
C ASP A 695 123.96 -59.86 58.34
N ASP A 696 123.62 -60.02 59.62
CA ASP A 696 123.72 -61.22 60.48
C ASP A 696 122.66 -62.32 60.21
N GLY A 697 121.40 -62.14 60.64
CA GLY A 697 120.46 -63.28 60.85
C GLY A 697 119.02 -63.06 60.38
N ALA A 698 118.28 -64.13 60.05
CA ALA A 698 116.92 -64.04 59.48
C ALA A 698 115.92 -65.13 59.92
N ARG A 699 114.63 -64.82 59.78
CA ARG A 699 113.47 -65.70 60.03
C ARG A 699 112.41 -65.50 58.97
N ILE A 700 111.71 -66.56 58.57
CA ILE A 700 110.56 -66.48 57.66
C ILE A 700 109.34 -67.14 58.32
N TYR A 701 108.19 -66.47 58.25
CA TYR A 701 106.91 -67.02 58.62
C TYR A 701 105.95 -67.01 57.42
N ILE A 702 105.16 -68.08 57.28
CA ILE A 702 104.02 -68.16 56.35
C ILE A 702 102.77 -68.42 57.19
N ASP A 703 101.72 -67.62 57.01
CA ASP A 703 100.49 -67.65 57.81
C ASP A 703 100.77 -67.67 59.32
N ASP A 704 101.71 -66.81 59.74
CA ASP A 704 102.22 -66.68 61.12
C ASP A 704 102.94 -67.93 61.70
N VAL A 705 103.18 -68.97 60.89
CA VAL A 705 103.98 -70.17 61.24
C VAL A 705 105.45 -69.98 60.85
N LEU A 706 106.38 -70.18 61.79
CA LEU A 706 107.83 -70.11 61.55
C LEU A 706 108.31 -71.28 60.69
N ILE A 707 108.84 -70.99 59.50
CA ILE A 707 109.31 -72.01 58.53
C ILE A 707 110.83 -72.03 58.31
N LEU A 708 111.53 -70.95 58.67
CA LEU A 708 112.99 -70.84 58.66
C LEU A 708 113.43 -70.00 59.85
N ASN A 709 114.47 -70.44 60.56
CA ASN A 709 115.02 -69.78 61.74
C ASN A 709 116.55 -69.85 61.73
N ASP A 710 117.17 -68.79 61.20
CA ASP A 710 118.62 -68.62 61.08
C ASP A 710 119.03 -67.36 61.86
N TRP A 711 118.67 -67.35 63.14
CA TRP A 711 118.63 -66.15 63.98
C TRP A 711 119.84 -66.05 64.92
N VAL A 712 121.03 -66.10 64.31
CA VAL A 712 122.34 -66.10 64.97
C VAL A 712 123.28 -65.16 64.24
N ASP A 713 124.27 -64.63 64.97
CA ASP A 713 125.28 -63.74 64.39
C ASP A 713 126.16 -64.55 63.43
N SER A 714 126.29 -64.10 62.19
CA SER A 714 126.92 -64.88 61.12
C SER A 714 127.37 -64.00 59.96
N SER A 715 128.57 -64.25 59.43
CA SER A 715 128.98 -63.65 58.17
C SER A 715 128.22 -64.29 57.00
N ASN A 716 127.66 -63.45 56.14
CA ASN A 716 126.68 -63.72 55.08
C ASN A 716 126.35 -65.20 54.82
N GLN A 717 125.44 -65.73 55.63
CA GLN A 717 125.00 -67.12 55.58
C GLN A 717 123.74 -67.24 54.71
N SER A 718 123.67 -68.29 53.87
CA SER A 718 122.45 -68.62 53.12
C SER A 718 121.84 -69.95 53.55
N THR A 719 120.57 -69.90 53.92
CA THR A 719 119.80 -71.02 54.46
C THR A 719 118.49 -71.17 53.71
N SER A 720 118.05 -72.42 53.50
CA SER A 720 116.75 -72.73 52.88
C SER A 720 115.82 -73.43 53.86
N SER A 721 114.52 -73.14 53.74
CA SER A 721 113.48 -73.81 54.52
C SER A 721 113.35 -75.29 54.13
N PRO A 722 112.76 -76.13 54.99
CA PRO A 722 112.12 -77.35 54.54
C PRO A 722 111.07 -77.07 53.45
N ALA A 723 110.64 -78.10 52.73
CA ALA A 723 109.51 -78.01 51.82
C ALA A 723 108.21 -77.80 52.62
N ILE A 724 107.53 -76.66 52.40
CA ILE A 724 106.27 -76.29 53.05
C ILE A 724 105.12 -76.46 52.07
N LEU A 725 104.08 -77.20 52.45
CA LEU A 725 102.89 -77.39 51.63
C LEU A 725 101.95 -76.18 51.75
N LEU A 726 101.72 -75.45 50.65
CA LEU A 726 100.73 -74.37 50.57
C LEU A 726 99.56 -74.76 49.66
N SER A 727 98.39 -74.17 49.90
CA SER A 727 97.17 -74.36 49.10
C SER A 727 97.00 -73.26 48.05
N ALA A 728 96.29 -73.52 46.96
CA ALA A 728 95.85 -72.46 46.05
C ALA A 728 94.92 -71.48 46.80
N GLY A 729 95.35 -70.23 46.92
CA GLY A 729 94.71 -69.24 47.82
C GLY A 729 95.65 -68.13 48.24
N LYS A 730 95.11 -67.19 49.02
CA LYS A 730 95.87 -66.09 49.63
C LYS A 730 96.61 -66.61 50.88
N HIS A 731 97.92 -66.39 50.91
CA HIS A 731 98.81 -66.77 52.01
C HIS A 731 99.63 -65.56 52.45
N LYS A 732 99.78 -65.34 53.76
CA LYS A 732 100.51 -64.20 54.33
C LYS A 732 101.97 -64.56 54.55
N PHE A 733 102.88 -63.68 54.15
CA PHE A 733 104.33 -63.85 54.27
C PHE A 733 104.90 -62.78 55.19
N ASP A 734 105.72 -63.18 56.16
CA ASP A 734 106.51 -62.30 57.04
C ASP A 734 108.00 -62.70 56.95
N PHE A 735 108.84 -61.87 56.34
CA PHE A 735 110.31 -62.00 56.38
C PHE A 735 110.86 -61.09 57.48
N TRP A 736 111.71 -61.63 58.36
CA TRP A 736 112.41 -60.89 59.40
C TRP A 736 113.93 -61.03 59.23
N TYR A 737 114.66 -59.95 59.44
CA TYR A 737 116.13 -59.88 59.37
C TYR A 737 116.65 -59.03 60.51
N TYR A 738 117.84 -59.31 61.05
CA TYR A 738 118.55 -58.42 61.97
C TYR A 738 120.02 -58.26 61.61
N GLU A 739 120.55 -57.10 61.96
CA GLU A 739 121.96 -56.76 62.02
C GLU A 739 122.34 -56.50 63.48
N ASN A 740 123.37 -57.18 63.99
CA ASN A 740 123.94 -56.89 65.30
C ASN A 740 125.14 -55.94 65.17
N ALA A 741 126.16 -56.32 64.42
CA ALA A 741 127.32 -55.48 64.12
C ALA A 741 128.18 -56.02 62.96
N GLY A 742 128.47 -55.17 61.97
CA GLY A 742 129.52 -55.43 60.98
C GLY A 742 129.13 -55.11 59.53
N GLY A 743 128.30 -55.96 58.92
CA GLY A 743 128.30 -56.18 57.47
C GLY A 743 126.91 -56.37 56.86
N GLN A 744 125.97 -55.48 57.17
CA GLN A 744 124.55 -55.59 56.81
C GLN A 744 124.24 -56.10 55.38
N SER A 745 123.60 -57.26 55.28
CA SER A 745 122.94 -57.70 54.04
C SER A 745 121.79 -58.66 54.28
N PHE A 746 120.77 -58.62 53.42
CA PHE A 746 119.81 -59.71 53.30
C PHE A 746 119.32 -59.93 51.87
N SER A 747 118.85 -61.14 51.55
CA SER A 747 117.96 -61.39 50.40
C SER A 747 116.90 -62.44 50.74
N PHE A 748 115.70 -62.27 50.18
CA PHE A 748 114.63 -63.26 50.27
C PHE A 748 114.29 -63.78 48.87
N SER A 749 114.43 -65.09 48.67
CA SER A 749 114.40 -65.74 47.36
C SER A 749 113.49 -66.97 47.31
N TRP A 750 112.95 -67.23 46.13
CA TRP A 750 112.25 -68.47 45.80
C TRP A 750 113.25 -69.62 45.60
N GLY A 751 113.12 -70.67 46.42
CA GLY A 751 113.58 -72.01 46.07
C GLY A 751 112.55 -72.73 45.18
N THR A 752 112.65 -74.05 45.05
CA THR A 752 111.71 -74.85 44.24
C THR A 752 110.26 -74.63 44.69
N ASN A 753 109.36 -74.28 43.77
CA ASN A 753 107.94 -74.08 44.04
C ASN A 753 107.05 -74.41 42.82
N PRO A 754 105.75 -74.76 43.03
CA PRO A 754 104.83 -75.13 41.95
C PRO A 754 104.42 -73.96 41.04
N ASP A 755 104.52 -72.72 41.54
CA ASP A 755 104.13 -71.51 40.79
C ASP A 755 105.21 -71.00 39.82
N GLY A 756 106.35 -71.71 39.73
CA GLY A 756 107.39 -71.49 38.72
C GLY A 756 108.25 -70.25 38.95
N ASN A 757 108.21 -69.64 40.15
CA ASN A 757 109.05 -68.50 40.48
C ASN A 757 110.49 -68.95 40.81
N SER A 758 111.49 -68.10 40.59
CA SER A 758 112.90 -68.42 40.88
C SER A 758 113.72 -67.17 41.18
N GLY A 759 114.71 -67.27 42.08
CA GLY A 759 115.58 -66.15 42.46
C GLY A 759 114.91 -65.19 43.45
N VAL A 760 115.46 -63.98 43.59
CA VAL A 760 114.97 -62.97 44.55
C VAL A 760 113.47 -62.69 44.34
N MET A 761 112.71 -62.70 45.42
CA MET A 761 111.28 -62.40 45.40
C MET A 761 111.02 -60.96 45.00
N LYS A 762 109.91 -60.73 44.27
CA LYS A 762 109.49 -59.40 43.85
C LYS A 762 108.20 -59.02 44.57
N ALA A 763 108.17 -57.85 45.18
CA ALA A 763 107.00 -57.38 45.91
C ALA A 763 105.73 -57.26 45.02
N SER A 764 105.87 -57.08 43.71
CA SER A 764 104.76 -57.11 42.74
C SER A 764 104.06 -58.48 42.61
N GLN A 765 104.66 -59.55 43.13
CA GLN A 765 104.04 -60.87 43.21
C GLN A 765 102.94 -60.93 44.28
N PHE A 766 102.96 -60.00 45.24
CA PHE A 766 102.08 -59.93 46.41
C PHE A 766 100.99 -58.86 46.23
N THR A 767 99.99 -58.89 47.10
CA THR A 767 98.99 -57.83 47.31
C THR A 767 99.16 -57.25 48.71
N VAL A 768 99.04 -55.93 48.81
CA VAL A 768 98.81 -55.25 50.10
C VAL A 768 97.32 -55.36 50.40
N GLU A 769 96.99 -55.75 51.65
CA GLU A 769 95.61 -55.91 52.15
C GLU A 769 95.31 -54.90 53.27
#